data_AF-A0A1V3J6G1-F1
#
_entry.id   AF-A0A1V3J6G1-F1
#
_cell.length_a   1.000
_cell.length_b   1.000
_cell.length_c   1.000
_cell.angle_alpha   90.00
_cell.angle_beta   90.00
_cell.angle_gamma   90.00
#
_symmetry.space_group_name_H-M   'P 1'
#
loop_
_entity.id
_entity.type
_entity.pdbx_description
1 polymer ?
#
loop_
_entity_poly.entity_id
_entity_poly.type
_entity_poly.pdbx_seq_one_letter_code
_entity_poly.pdbx_strand_id
1 'polypeptide(L)'
;MKMKLTPIAFSLFLGVLSSSSNVVYATGYAQGSVLSDKVFYQIGGGSAIMPPPSKKRMHEYSVGLGWKTNLMCGNFDMKTTVKNQLNGITEGFKDLYSNVIESATGAVASLPAMIIQRANPQLYDILSNGLYQAKIDFDSLKTSCEEMSSKLADHVMDNKWLEFAKLENYKNIVSSETDAKKAKKKSEQELGKKGQTWIGGEKKGGEGQDRIEVLKDVVKAGFNIMQGRSVLDKTKVPETQCDGMLCTEWNSPEQAAEWVRDVLGDKSLSTCESCGTPPTSTKAGTGLAPKIEDETVNVMTHFQGVLNSDNITGAQLANISSTTMPITRSLVESLREDPDVVVLATRLSQEVAISRTIEKALVARRMILAGMREPNVSANTLAQEELMANLTALDREIEQVKLEMDIQKSLTNNTAMAILNNRINDTQSAVESNSSDDSDSKFRNLTKEDGANNINNRNGRNFNAKDKEIVLPIPDRTSGGLGNINGRYNGTGSLANTGNISSGSYNRVPAITGNALEQATGLLKHFEGYRDNAYWDVNAHRVGYGSDTITKADGTVVRVTEGMKIDRADAERDLARRTQEFANTARRNVTPDVWNKLTPNAQAALTSYAYNYGHVTQDVAEAARRSVQSGNMNDLANAVRNRQTNNNGVNARRRNQEADYILGL
;
A
#
# COMPACT_ATOMS: atom_id res chain seq x y z
N MET A 1 -12.69 -57.02 -27.71
CA MET A 1 -12.55 -57.83 -28.94
C MET A 1 -11.90 -56.95 -29.99
N LYS A 2 -10.70 -57.35 -30.46
CA LYS A 2 -10.01 -57.08 -31.75
C LYS A 2 -10.66 -56.02 -32.68
N MET A 3 -9.98 -55.08 -33.35
CA MET A 3 -8.64 -55.09 -33.94
C MET A 3 -8.37 -53.75 -34.66
N LYS A 4 -7.11 -53.28 -34.57
CA LYS A 4 -6.21 -52.80 -35.66
C LYS A 4 -6.51 -51.53 -36.50
N LEU A 5 -5.68 -50.50 -36.26
CA LEU A 5 -4.69 -49.86 -37.16
C LEU A 5 -4.52 -50.54 -38.56
N THR A 6 -4.27 -49.94 -39.73
CA THR A 6 -3.71 -48.66 -40.25
C THR A 6 -3.66 -48.84 -41.81
N PRO A 7 -2.81 -48.17 -42.64
CA PRO A 7 -2.90 -46.83 -43.24
C PRO A 7 -2.78 -46.86 -44.80
N ILE A 8 -2.49 -45.69 -45.40
CA ILE A 8 -1.84 -45.43 -46.72
C ILE A 8 -2.77 -45.12 -47.91
N ALA A 9 -2.88 -43.83 -48.24
CA ALA A 9 -2.32 -43.19 -49.45
C ALA A 9 -2.94 -41.79 -49.59
N PHE A 10 -2.17 -40.70 -49.44
CA PHE A 10 -1.59 -39.94 -50.57
C PHE A 10 -2.67 -39.58 -51.62
N SER A 11 -3.01 -38.35 -51.95
CA SER A 11 -2.34 -37.05 -51.85
C SER A 11 -3.21 -36.03 -52.63
N LEU A 12 -2.95 -34.72 -52.45
CA LEU A 12 -3.52 -33.56 -53.15
C LEU A 12 -4.92 -33.07 -52.71
N PHE A 13 -4.93 -32.17 -51.72
CA PHE A 13 -5.49 -30.83 -51.90
C PHE A 13 -4.87 -29.93 -50.82
N LEU A 14 -3.69 -29.38 -51.14
CA LEU A 14 -3.00 -28.40 -50.30
C LEU A 14 -3.67 -27.02 -50.48
N GLY A 15 -4.89 -26.89 -49.98
CA GLY A 15 -5.51 -25.60 -49.71
C GLY A 15 -5.11 -25.15 -48.32
N VAL A 16 -4.00 -24.44 -48.20
CA VAL A 16 -3.56 -23.82 -46.94
C VAL A 16 -4.55 -22.72 -46.58
N LEU A 17 -5.62 -23.08 -45.89
CA LEU A 17 -6.33 -22.17 -45.00
C LEU A 17 -5.48 -22.06 -43.73
N SER A 18 -4.44 -21.24 -43.81
CA SER A 18 -3.82 -20.70 -42.61
C SER A 18 -4.81 -19.75 -41.96
N SER A 19 -5.73 -20.29 -41.16
CA SER A 19 -6.39 -19.53 -40.11
C SER A 19 -5.35 -19.22 -39.05
N SER A 20 -4.54 -18.19 -39.33
CA SER A 20 -3.87 -17.43 -38.28
C SER A 20 -4.96 -16.83 -37.42
N SER A 21 -5.27 -17.52 -36.33
CA SER A 21 -6.02 -16.97 -35.22
C SER A 21 -5.17 -15.85 -34.62
N ASN A 22 -5.23 -14.66 -35.24
CA ASN A 22 -4.83 -13.44 -34.59
C ASN A 22 -5.75 -13.31 -33.38
N VAL A 23 -5.21 -13.60 -32.20
CA VAL A 23 -5.82 -13.20 -30.94
C VAL A 23 -5.78 -11.68 -30.96
N VAL A 24 -6.89 -11.09 -31.39
CA VAL A 24 -7.13 -9.66 -31.24
C VAL A 24 -7.30 -9.42 -29.75
N TYR A 25 -6.20 -9.04 -29.09
CA TYR A 25 -6.31 -8.35 -27.82
C TYR A 25 -7.22 -7.15 -28.07
N ALA A 26 -8.26 -7.00 -27.24
CA ALA A 26 -9.06 -5.79 -27.19
C ALA A 26 -8.27 -4.62 -26.56
N THR A 27 -7.00 -4.47 -26.96
CA THR A 27 -6.12 -3.32 -26.73
C THR A 27 -5.79 -2.61 -28.04
N GLY A 28 -6.47 -2.96 -29.13
CA GLY A 28 -6.55 -2.12 -30.33
C GLY A 28 -7.33 -0.84 -30.05
N TYR A 29 -6.78 0.04 -29.22
CA TYR A 29 -7.06 1.47 -29.35
C TYR A 29 -6.63 1.81 -30.76
N ALA A 30 -7.60 2.06 -31.62
CA ALA A 30 -7.40 2.38 -33.01
C ALA A 30 -6.31 3.45 -33.12
N GLN A 31 -5.13 3.04 -33.61
CA GLN A 31 -4.26 3.97 -34.29
C GLN A 31 -5.09 4.53 -35.46
N GLY A 32 -5.64 5.73 -35.28
CA GLY A 32 -6.38 6.44 -36.31
C GLY A 32 -7.90 6.54 -36.17
N SER A 33 -8.52 6.41 -34.99
CA SER A 33 -9.92 6.82 -34.86
C SER A 33 -10.05 8.35 -34.84
N VAL A 34 -10.97 8.87 -35.66
CA VAL A 34 -11.31 10.27 -36.00
C VAL A 34 -11.75 11.16 -34.80
N LEU A 35 -11.44 10.77 -33.57
CA LEU A 35 -11.76 11.51 -32.35
C LEU A 35 -10.54 12.33 -31.94
N SER A 36 -10.74 13.63 -31.74
CA SER A 36 -9.73 14.51 -31.17
C SER A 36 -9.35 14.03 -29.77
N ASP A 37 -8.06 13.95 -29.47
CA ASP A 37 -7.52 13.61 -28.14
C ASP A 37 -8.17 14.47 -27.03
N LYS A 38 -8.50 15.73 -27.34
CA LYS A 38 -9.22 16.62 -26.42
C LYS A 38 -10.58 16.07 -26.02
N VAL A 39 -11.36 15.59 -27.00
CA VAL A 39 -12.67 14.96 -26.74
C VAL A 39 -12.46 13.67 -25.97
N PHE A 40 -11.45 12.88 -26.34
CA PHE A 40 -11.14 11.61 -25.71
C PHE A 40 -10.84 11.76 -24.21
N TYR A 41 -9.97 12.68 -23.80
CA TYR A 41 -9.68 12.90 -22.39
C TYR A 41 -10.79 13.66 -21.65
N GLN A 42 -11.56 14.51 -22.33
CA GLN A 42 -12.70 15.21 -21.73
C GLN A 42 -13.83 14.26 -21.32
N ILE A 43 -14.05 13.17 -22.05
CA ILE A 43 -15.04 12.14 -21.70
C ILE A 43 -14.49 11.07 -20.74
N GLY A 44 -13.23 11.20 -20.29
CA GLY A 44 -12.58 10.25 -19.40
C GLY A 44 -11.96 9.02 -20.10
N GLY A 45 -11.66 9.13 -21.39
CA GLY A 45 -11.04 8.06 -22.19
C GLY A 45 -12.03 7.09 -22.85
N GLY A 46 -11.51 5.97 -23.34
CA GLY A 46 -12.28 4.89 -23.96
C GLY A 46 -12.63 3.77 -22.97
N SER A 47 -13.81 3.16 -23.14
CA SER A 47 -14.47 2.17 -22.24
C SER A 47 -14.74 2.68 -20.82
N ALA A 48 -16.03 2.85 -20.48
CA ALA A 48 -16.48 3.23 -19.13
C ALA A 48 -16.42 2.07 -18.11
N ILE A 49 -16.04 0.87 -18.55
CA ILE A 49 -15.98 -0.33 -17.71
C ILE A 49 -14.57 -0.91 -17.72
N MET A 50 -14.10 -1.33 -16.54
CA MET A 50 -12.89 -2.12 -16.44
C MET A 50 -13.13 -3.51 -17.06
N PRO A 51 -12.17 -4.05 -17.83
CA PRO A 51 -12.25 -5.39 -18.37
C PRO A 51 -12.30 -6.43 -17.23
N PRO A 52 -12.90 -7.60 -17.48
CA PRO A 52 -12.87 -8.68 -16.52
C PRO A 52 -11.41 -9.10 -16.25
N PRO A 53 -11.05 -9.50 -15.02
CA PRO A 53 -9.68 -9.92 -14.70
C PRO A 53 -9.18 -11.11 -15.52
N SER A 54 -10.10 -11.95 -16.00
CA SER A 54 -9.87 -13.09 -16.89
C SER A 54 -11.16 -13.35 -17.67
N LYS A 55 -11.07 -13.79 -18.94
CA LYS A 55 -12.26 -14.19 -19.73
C LYS A 55 -12.46 -15.70 -19.75
N LYS A 56 -11.64 -16.46 -19.01
CA LYS A 56 -11.78 -17.91 -18.89
C LYS A 56 -13.05 -18.26 -18.12
N ARG A 57 -13.67 -19.38 -18.49
CA ARG A 57 -14.80 -19.93 -17.74
C ARG A 57 -14.30 -20.48 -16.41
N MET A 58 -14.99 -20.11 -15.33
CA MET A 58 -14.73 -20.68 -14.01
C MET A 58 -15.18 -22.14 -14.01
N HIS A 59 -14.34 -23.02 -13.45
CA HIS A 59 -14.72 -24.41 -13.23
C HIS A 59 -15.61 -24.51 -12.01
N GLU A 60 -16.61 -25.39 -12.06
CA GLU A 60 -17.38 -25.76 -10.89
C GLU A 60 -16.48 -26.64 -10.00
N TYR A 61 -16.12 -26.12 -8.83
CA TYR A 61 -15.44 -26.90 -7.80
C TYR A 61 -16.50 -27.52 -6.90
N SER A 62 -17.10 -28.63 -7.35
CA SER A 62 -17.94 -29.45 -6.49
C SER A 62 -17.05 -30.35 -5.65
N VAL A 63 -17.20 -30.32 -4.33
CA VAL A 63 -16.69 -31.41 -3.51
C VAL A 63 -17.70 -32.56 -3.59
N GLY A 64 -17.23 -33.75 -3.94
CA GLY A 64 -18.07 -34.91 -4.24
C GLY A 64 -19.13 -35.23 -3.16
N LEU A 65 -20.20 -35.91 -3.60
CA LEU A 65 -21.31 -36.43 -2.79
C LEU A 65 -20.83 -37.00 -1.44
N GLY A 66 -20.93 -36.18 -0.40
CA GLY A 66 -20.43 -36.50 0.94
C GLY A 66 -20.43 -35.34 1.93
N TRP A 67 -20.83 -34.13 1.50
CA TRP A 67 -20.94 -32.94 2.33
C TRP A 67 -22.13 -33.01 3.27
N LYS A 68 -21.92 -33.68 4.42
CA LYS A 68 -22.80 -33.54 5.58
C LYS A 68 -22.56 -32.17 6.22
N THR A 69 -23.19 -31.15 5.67
CA THR A 69 -23.20 -29.74 6.14
C THR A 69 -24.03 -29.53 7.42
N ASN A 70 -24.17 -30.54 8.28
CA ASN A 70 -25.00 -30.42 9.48
C ASN A 70 -24.43 -31.17 10.70
N LEU A 71 -23.13 -31.01 10.97
CA LEU A 71 -22.40 -31.85 11.91
C LEU A 71 -21.67 -31.10 13.01
N MET A 72 -22.36 -30.18 13.68
CA MET A 72 -22.03 -29.89 15.08
C MET A 72 -22.74 -30.97 15.91
N CYS A 73 -22.06 -32.10 16.14
CA CYS A 73 -22.48 -33.18 17.06
C CYS A 73 -23.69 -34.08 16.66
N GLY A 74 -24.14 -34.09 15.39
CA GLY A 74 -25.41 -34.72 14.99
C GLY A 74 -25.39 -36.14 14.36
N ASN A 75 -24.25 -36.80 14.18
CA ASN A 75 -24.20 -38.07 13.41
C ASN A 75 -23.28 -39.13 14.04
N PHE A 76 -23.53 -39.43 15.32
CA PHE A 76 -22.91 -40.57 16.01
C PHE A 76 -23.72 -41.85 15.73
N ASP A 77 -23.07 -42.89 15.21
CA ASP A 77 -23.73 -44.18 14.94
C ASP A 77 -23.78 -45.06 16.20
N MET A 78 -24.90 -44.97 16.92
CA MET A 78 -25.20 -45.77 18.12
C MET A 78 -25.15 -47.29 17.86
N LYS A 79 -25.40 -47.73 16.62
CA LYS A 79 -25.41 -49.16 16.27
C LYS A 79 -24.02 -49.77 16.32
N THR A 80 -22.99 -48.99 16.02
CA THR A 80 -21.60 -49.46 15.98
C THR A 80 -20.97 -49.46 17.38
N THR A 81 -21.26 -48.47 18.22
CA THR A 81 -20.85 -48.43 19.65
C THR A 81 -21.41 -49.63 20.43
N VAL A 82 -22.70 -49.94 20.27
CA VAL A 82 -23.34 -51.08 20.94
C VAL A 82 -22.80 -52.42 20.42
N LYS A 83 -22.54 -52.55 19.11
CA LYS A 83 -22.02 -53.79 18.51
C LYS A 83 -20.62 -54.15 19.01
N ASN A 84 -19.75 -53.17 19.24
CA ASN A 84 -18.37 -53.42 19.64
C ASN A 84 -18.18 -53.63 21.15
N GLN A 85 -19.04 -53.08 22.00
CA GLN A 85 -19.12 -53.46 23.42
C GLN A 85 -19.65 -54.87 23.62
N LEU A 86 -20.52 -55.35 22.72
CA LEU A 86 -21.00 -56.73 22.72
C LEU A 86 -19.99 -57.72 22.10
N ASN A 87 -19.02 -57.26 21.31
CA ASN A 87 -17.94 -58.09 20.76
C ASN A 87 -16.86 -58.47 21.81
N GLY A 88 -16.83 -57.82 22.97
CA GLY A 88 -16.03 -58.27 24.13
C GLY A 88 -16.64 -59.46 24.88
N ILE A 89 -17.84 -59.89 24.50
CA ILE A 89 -18.69 -60.87 25.21
C ILE A 89 -18.98 -62.09 24.28
N THR A 90 -18.40 -62.12 23.07
CA THR A 90 -18.82 -63.03 21.99
C THR A 90 -18.47 -64.51 22.16
N GLU A 91 -17.64 -64.90 23.13
CA GLU A 91 -17.34 -66.31 23.39
C GLU A 91 -18.42 -66.97 24.28
N GLY A 92 -18.94 -66.26 25.28
CA GLY A 92 -20.05 -66.76 26.11
C GLY A 92 -21.42 -66.81 25.40
N PHE A 93 -21.60 -66.01 24.34
CA PHE A 93 -22.86 -65.94 23.59
C PHE A 93 -23.04 -67.09 22.58
N LYS A 94 -21.92 -67.66 22.07
CA LYS A 94 -21.96 -68.77 21.11
C LYS A 94 -22.29 -70.12 21.78
N ASP A 95 -21.84 -70.35 23.00
CA ASP A 95 -22.17 -71.57 23.76
C ASP A 95 -23.63 -71.58 24.24
N LEU A 96 -24.26 -70.41 24.43
CA LEU A 96 -25.68 -70.32 24.78
C LEU A 96 -26.62 -70.45 23.57
N TYR A 97 -26.16 -70.14 22.36
CA TYR A 97 -26.99 -70.24 21.15
C TYR A 97 -27.26 -71.71 20.74
N SER A 98 -26.39 -72.65 21.14
CA SER A 98 -26.58 -74.09 20.87
C SER A 98 -27.54 -74.78 21.85
N ASN A 99 -27.79 -74.22 23.04
CA ASN A 99 -28.60 -74.88 24.08
C ASN A 99 -30.00 -74.28 24.29
N VAL A 100 -30.34 -73.17 23.62
CA VAL A 100 -31.61 -72.43 23.85
C VAL A 100 -32.64 -72.61 22.71
N ILE A 101 -32.26 -73.20 21.57
CA ILE A 101 -33.18 -73.40 20.43
C ILE A 101 -34.21 -74.53 20.66
N GLU A 102 -34.02 -75.43 21.63
CA GLU A 102 -34.99 -76.52 21.88
C GLU A 102 -36.09 -76.21 22.92
N SER A 103 -36.11 -75.05 23.57
CA SER A 103 -37.02 -74.81 24.72
C SER A 103 -38.04 -73.68 24.58
N ALA A 104 -38.17 -73.01 23.43
CA ALA A 104 -39.02 -71.82 23.31
C ALA A 104 -40.01 -71.87 22.12
N THR A 105 -40.91 -72.84 22.13
CA THR A 105 -42.18 -72.78 21.37
C THR A 105 -43.36 -72.70 22.33
N GLY A 106 -43.66 -71.49 22.82
CA GLY A 106 -44.94 -71.19 23.47
C GLY A 106 -44.86 -70.28 24.69
N ALA A 107 -44.95 -68.97 24.50
CA ALA A 107 -45.79 -68.04 25.28
C ALA A 107 -45.40 -66.56 25.06
N VAL A 108 -46.32 -65.85 24.41
CA VAL A 108 -46.84 -64.49 24.67
C VAL A 108 -45.91 -63.34 25.11
N ALA A 109 -46.01 -62.28 24.31
CA ALA A 109 -45.58 -60.90 24.50
C ALA A 109 -45.84 -60.30 25.90
N SER A 110 -44.77 -60.14 26.68
CA SER A 110 -44.33 -58.87 27.28
C SER A 110 -43.16 -59.17 28.23
N LEU A 111 -42.10 -58.37 28.14
CA LEU A 111 -40.84 -58.45 28.90
C LEU A 111 -39.76 -59.42 28.37
N PRO A 112 -39.01 -59.02 27.32
CA PRO A 112 -37.72 -59.65 26.98
C PRO A 112 -36.73 -59.62 28.16
N ALA A 113 -36.76 -58.56 28.96
CA ALA A 113 -35.92 -58.38 30.15
C ALA A 113 -36.16 -59.45 31.24
N MET A 114 -37.42 -59.71 31.58
CA MET A 114 -37.79 -60.58 32.71
C MET A 114 -37.63 -62.08 32.38
N ILE A 115 -37.80 -62.45 31.11
CA ILE A 115 -37.54 -63.83 30.63
C ILE A 115 -36.03 -64.12 30.64
N ILE A 116 -35.20 -63.18 30.16
CA ILE A 116 -33.73 -63.33 30.18
C ILE A 116 -33.21 -63.33 31.63
N GLN A 117 -33.77 -62.49 32.51
CA GLN A 117 -33.39 -62.48 33.93
C GLN A 117 -33.69 -63.80 34.66
N ARG A 118 -34.75 -64.52 34.26
CA ARG A 118 -35.08 -65.86 34.81
C ARG A 118 -34.32 -67.00 34.16
N ALA A 119 -34.06 -66.94 32.86
CA ALA A 119 -33.37 -68.00 32.12
C ALA A 119 -31.85 -67.94 32.28
N ASN A 120 -31.28 -66.73 32.35
CA ASN A 120 -29.85 -66.50 32.57
C ASN A 120 -29.64 -65.11 33.22
N PRO A 121 -29.67 -65.02 34.57
CA PRO A 121 -29.49 -63.75 35.27
C PRO A 121 -28.13 -63.08 34.99
N GLN A 122 -27.08 -63.84 34.66
CA GLN A 122 -25.78 -63.29 34.25
C GLN A 122 -25.86 -62.61 32.87
N LEU A 123 -26.60 -63.19 31.92
CA LEU A 123 -26.82 -62.59 30.61
C LEU A 123 -27.67 -61.32 30.70
N TYR A 124 -28.67 -61.30 31.59
CA TYR A 124 -29.46 -60.10 31.86
C TYR A 124 -28.60 -58.98 32.45
N ASP A 125 -27.75 -59.29 33.42
CA ASP A 125 -26.82 -58.33 34.02
C ASP A 125 -25.82 -57.78 32.98
N ILE A 126 -25.27 -58.64 32.13
CA ILE A 126 -24.37 -58.26 31.03
C ILE A 126 -25.08 -57.38 29.99
N LEU A 127 -26.31 -57.70 29.59
CA LEU A 127 -27.07 -56.91 28.62
C LEU A 127 -27.55 -55.58 29.22
N SER A 128 -27.96 -55.57 30.49
CA SER A 128 -28.39 -54.38 31.20
C SER A 128 -27.20 -53.45 31.43
N ASN A 129 -26.16 -53.92 32.12
CA ASN A 129 -24.99 -53.12 32.45
C ASN A 129 -24.17 -52.76 31.21
N GLY A 130 -24.09 -53.64 30.20
CA GLY A 130 -23.44 -53.36 28.93
C GLY A 130 -24.15 -52.28 28.11
N LEU A 131 -25.48 -52.30 28.05
CA LEU A 131 -26.28 -51.26 27.38
C LEU A 131 -26.26 -49.94 28.15
N TYR A 132 -26.29 -49.98 29.50
CA TYR A 132 -26.13 -48.79 30.33
C TYR A 132 -24.73 -48.17 30.17
N GLN A 133 -23.67 -48.98 30.14
CA GLN A 133 -22.31 -48.50 29.90
C GLN A 133 -22.16 -47.91 28.49
N ALA A 134 -22.74 -48.56 27.47
CA ALA A 134 -22.76 -48.03 26.10
C ALA A 134 -23.48 -46.68 26.02
N LYS A 135 -24.60 -46.52 26.75
CA LYS A 135 -25.33 -45.26 26.84
C LYS A 135 -24.50 -44.16 27.53
N ILE A 136 -23.86 -44.47 28.66
CA ILE A 136 -23.00 -43.53 29.39
C ILE A 136 -21.81 -43.10 28.52
N ASP A 137 -21.19 -44.06 27.83
CA ASP A 137 -20.06 -43.80 26.95
C ASP A 137 -20.48 -42.93 25.75
N PHE A 138 -21.66 -43.19 25.17
CA PHE A 138 -22.25 -42.36 24.12
C PHE A 138 -22.62 -40.95 24.61
N ASP A 139 -23.26 -40.83 25.78
CA ASP A 139 -23.62 -39.56 26.40
C ASP A 139 -22.35 -38.76 26.74
N SER A 140 -21.27 -39.42 27.16
CA SER A 140 -19.96 -38.79 27.38
C SER A 140 -19.34 -38.26 26.08
N LEU A 141 -19.44 -39.00 24.97
CA LEU A 141 -18.96 -38.54 23.65
C LEU A 141 -19.75 -37.32 23.18
N LYS A 142 -21.08 -37.38 23.30
CA LYS A 142 -21.97 -36.27 22.96
C LYS A 142 -21.67 -35.04 23.81
N THR A 143 -21.56 -35.21 25.13
CA THR A 143 -21.23 -34.12 26.06
C THR A 143 -19.88 -33.50 25.74
N SER A 144 -18.88 -34.31 25.39
CA SER A 144 -17.54 -33.81 25.02
C SER A 144 -17.57 -33.01 23.71
N CYS A 145 -18.41 -33.42 22.74
CA CYS A 145 -18.65 -32.67 21.51
C CYS A 145 -19.41 -31.36 21.78
N GLU A 146 -20.46 -31.40 22.60
CA GLU A 146 -21.26 -30.23 22.98
C GLU A 146 -20.42 -29.22 23.77
N GLU A 147 -19.55 -29.68 24.67
CA GLU A 147 -18.61 -28.83 25.41
C GLU A 147 -17.62 -28.13 24.47
N MET A 148 -17.05 -28.86 23.50
CA MET A 148 -16.14 -28.29 22.51
C MET A 148 -16.85 -27.30 21.58
N SER A 149 -18.10 -27.60 21.20
CA SER A 149 -18.94 -26.68 20.44
C SER A 149 -19.31 -25.43 21.25
N SER A 150 -19.54 -25.55 22.56
CA SER A 150 -19.79 -24.41 23.44
C SER A 150 -18.56 -23.52 23.56
N LYS A 151 -17.36 -24.12 23.66
CA LYS A 151 -16.10 -23.36 23.71
C LYS A 151 -15.88 -22.50 22.47
N LEU A 152 -16.33 -22.92 21.29
CA LEU A 152 -16.29 -22.10 20.07
C LEU A 152 -17.15 -20.83 20.15
N ALA A 153 -18.25 -20.86 20.91
CA ALA A 153 -19.13 -19.70 21.10
C ALA A 153 -18.53 -18.68 22.10
N ASP A 154 -17.86 -19.16 23.15
CA ASP A 154 -17.40 -18.33 24.28
C ASP A 154 -15.97 -17.75 24.12
N HIS A 155 -15.15 -18.25 23.19
CA HIS A 155 -13.74 -17.85 23.06
C HIS A 155 -13.52 -16.59 22.21
N VAL A 156 -12.45 -15.84 22.53
CA VAL A 156 -11.89 -14.74 21.72
C VAL A 156 -11.26 -15.29 20.44
N MET A 157 -11.34 -14.55 19.33
CA MET A 157 -11.04 -14.97 17.94
C MET A 157 -9.83 -15.89 17.70
N ASP A 158 -8.73 -15.73 18.45
CA ASP A 158 -7.47 -16.45 18.20
C ASP A 158 -7.51 -17.93 18.62
N ASN A 159 -8.26 -18.27 19.67
CA ASN A 159 -8.37 -19.66 20.12
C ASN A 159 -9.45 -20.45 19.35
N LYS A 160 -10.28 -19.80 18.53
CA LYS A 160 -11.37 -20.45 17.78
C LYS A 160 -10.88 -21.41 16.69
N TRP A 161 -9.78 -21.06 16.01
CA TRP A 161 -9.18 -21.90 14.97
C TRP A 161 -8.63 -23.22 15.49
N LEU A 162 -7.99 -23.16 16.65
CA LEU A 162 -7.51 -24.33 17.38
C LEU A 162 -8.67 -25.23 17.79
N GLU A 163 -9.72 -24.67 18.40
CA GLU A 163 -10.90 -25.44 18.81
C GLU A 163 -11.63 -26.06 17.61
N PHE A 164 -11.67 -25.36 16.48
CA PHE A 164 -12.23 -25.90 15.24
C PHE A 164 -11.40 -27.09 14.72
N ALA A 165 -10.07 -26.98 14.74
CA ALA A 165 -9.19 -28.09 14.35
C ALA A 165 -9.29 -29.30 15.30
N LYS A 166 -9.44 -29.06 16.61
CA LYS A 166 -9.73 -30.11 17.60
C LYS A 166 -11.05 -30.82 17.28
N LEU A 167 -12.10 -30.06 16.94
CA LEU A 167 -13.42 -30.60 16.59
C LEU A 167 -13.36 -31.44 15.30
N GLU A 168 -12.66 -30.94 14.28
CA GLU A 168 -12.48 -31.67 13.02
C GLU A 168 -11.69 -32.97 13.24
N ASN A 169 -10.62 -32.92 14.04
CA ASN A 169 -9.84 -34.09 14.39
C ASN A 169 -10.67 -35.10 15.19
N TYR A 170 -11.45 -34.63 16.17
CA TYR A 170 -12.35 -35.46 16.97
C TYR A 170 -13.37 -36.21 16.10
N LYS A 171 -13.96 -35.52 15.12
CA LYS A 171 -14.85 -36.14 14.12
C LYS A 171 -14.16 -37.25 13.34
N ASN A 172 -12.93 -37.03 12.87
CA ASN A 172 -12.17 -38.04 12.13
C ASN A 172 -11.80 -39.24 13.03
N ILE A 173 -11.44 -38.98 14.28
CA ILE A 173 -11.17 -40.03 15.28
C ILE A 173 -12.43 -40.87 15.51
N VAL A 174 -13.58 -40.26 15.83
CA VAL A 174 -14.82 -41.00 16.11
C VAL A 174 -15.36 -41.74 14.88
N SER A 175 -15.03 -41.27 13.66
CA SER A 175 -15.39 -41.99 12.43
C SER A 175 -14.57 -43.27 12.20
N SER A 176 -13.39 -43.38 12.82
CA SER A 176 -12.46 -44.51 12.65
C SER A 176 -12.30 -45.36 13.91
N GLU A 177 -12.50 -44.78 15.09
CA GLU A 177 -12.44 -45.39 16.40
C GLU A 177 -13.83 -45.43 17.02
N THR A 178 -14.35 -46.65 17.16
CA THR A 178 -15.72 -46.92 17.62
C THR A 178 -15.83 -47.00 19.14
N ASP A 179 -14.70 -47.15 19.84
CA ASP A 179 -14.63 -47.16 21.30
C ASP A 179 -14.56 -45.72 21.83
N ALA A 180 -15.57 -45.33 22.60
CA ALA A 180 -15.70 -43.99 23.14
C ALA A 180 -14.51 -43.54 24.02
N LYS A 181 -13.98 -44.44 24.84
CA LYS A 181 -12.90 -44.14 25.79
C LYS A 181 -11.57 -44.01 25.05
N LYS A 182 -11.32 -44.89 24.07
CA LYS A 182 -10.14 -44.80 23.21
C LYS A 182 -10.20 -43.58 22.29
N ALA A 183 -11.36 -43.27 21.72
CA ALA A 183 -11.58 -42.09 20.90
C ALA A 183 -11.31 -40.81 21.70
N LYS A 184 -11.82 -40.73 22.94
CA LYS A 184 -11.55 -39.60 23.84
C LYS A 184 -10.07 -39.46 24.17
N LYS A 185 -9.41 -40.55 24.59
CA LYS A 185 -7.97 -40.55 24.90
C LYS A 185 -7.11 -40.17 23.69
N LYS A 186 -7.45 -40.66 22.50
CA LYS A 186 -6.77 -40.32 21.25
C LYS A 186 -6.98 -38.85 20.89
N SER A 187 -8.18 -38.31 21.09
CA SER A 187 -8.47 -36.89 20.89
C SER A 187 -7.67 -36.00 21.82
N GLU A 188 -7.53 -36.39 23.09
CA GLU A 188 -6.73 -35.67 24.09
C GLU A 188 -5.22 -35.69 23.76
N GLN A 189 -4.74 -36.72 23.05
CA GLN A 189 -3.34 -36.85 22.63
C GLN A 189 -3.01 -36.13 21.31
N GLU A 190 -3.94 -36.20 20.34
CA GLU A 190 -3.75 -35.65 19.00
C GLU A 190 -4.17 -34.17 18.93
N LEU A 191 -5.11 -33.70 19.76
CA LEU A 191 -5.59 -32.31 19.82
C LEU A 191 -5.70 -31.68 18.41
N GLY A 192 -5.10 -30.50 18.20
CA GLY A 192 -5.00 -29.84 16.90
C GLY A 192 -3.72 -30.17 16.10
N LYS A 193 -2.95 -31.20 16.49
CA LYS A 193 -1.70 -31.60 15.79
C LYS A 193 -1.94 -32.07 14.35
N LYS A 194 -3.15 -32.57 14.04
CA LYS A 194 -3.50 -32.99 12.68
C LYS A 194 -3.78 -31.83 11.72
N GLY A 195 -3.88 -30.61 12.23
CA GLY A 195 -4.25 -29.45 11.42
C GLY A 195 -5.72 -29.47 11.00
N GLN A 196 -6.10 -28.42 10.29
CA GLN A 196 -7.42 -28.28 9.70
C GLN A 196 -7.36 -28.63 8.21
N THR A 197 -8.44 -29.21 7.67
CA THR A 197 -8.61 -29.28 6.21
C THR A 197 -8.82 -27.88 5.65
N TRP A 198 -7.97 -27.51 4.69
CA TRP A 198 -7.90 -26.19 4.10
C TRP A 198 -8.05 -26.27 2.58
N ILE A 199 -7.60 -25.22 1.88
CA ILE A 199 -7.72 -25.05 0.42
C ILE A 199 -7.27 -26.30 -0.33
N GLY A 200 -8.08 -26.75 -1.29
CA GLY A 200 -7.77 -27.93 -2.10
C GLY A 200 -7.79 -29.25 -1.33
N GLY A 201 -8.25 -29.25 -0.07
CA GLY A 201 -8.31 -30.42 0.81
C GLY A 201 -7.01 -30.73 1.57
N GLU A 202 -5.97 -29.90 1.44
CA GLU A 202 -4.70 -30.09 2.15
C GLU A 202 -4.85 -29.80 3.65
N LYS A 203 -4.06 -30.49 4.49
CA LYS A 203 -4.00 -30.22 5.93
C LYS A 203 -2.99 -29.12 6.23
N LYS A 204 -3.40 -28.12 7.00
CA LYS A 204 -2.54 -27.00 7.44
C LYS A 204 -2.71 -26.65 8.92
N GLY A 205 -1.69 -26.00 9.48
CA GLY A 205 -1.67 -25.49 10.85
C GLY A 205 -1.25 -26.52 11.91
N GLY A 206 -1.18 -27.80 11.57
CA GLY A 206 -0.79 -28.88 12.46
C GLY A 206 0.73 -29.06 12.62
N GLU A 207 1.11 -30.15 13.27
CA GLU A 207 2.51 -30.54 13.48
C GLU A 207 3.19 -30.88 12.14
N GLY A 208 4.32 -30.23 11.84
CA GLY A 208 5.05 -30.43 10.58
C GLY A 208 4.31 -29.93 9.33
N GLN A 209 3.25 -29.13 9.49
CA GLN A 209 2.47 -28.54 8.40
C GLN A 209 2.74 -27.04 8.30
N ASP A 210 2.53 -26.50 7.09
CA ASP A 210 2.56 -25.05 6.88
C ASP A 210 1.46 -24.36 7.70
N ARG A 211 1.73 -23.14 8.15
CA ARG A 211 0.75 -22.31 8.85
C ARG A 211 -0.41 -21.96 7.92
N ILE A 212 -1.58 -21.73 8.50
CA ILE A 212 -2.73 -21.22 7.77
C ILE A 212 -2.53 -19.70 7.65
N GLU A 213 -2.19 -19.22 6.46
CA GLU A 213 -2.12 -17.78 6.14
C GLU A 213 -3.43 -17.41 5.46
N VAL A 214 -4.45 -16.98 6.22
CA VAL A 214 -5.85 -16.93 5.76
C VAL A 214 -5.98 -16.08 4.51
N LEU A 215 -5.44 -14.86 4.51
CA LEU A 215 -5.56 -13.96 3.37
C LEU A 215 -4.71 -14.44 2.21
N LYS A 216 -3.43 -14.75 2.45
CA LYS A 216 -2.50 -15.18 1.40
C LYS A 216 -2.96 -16.44 0.69
N ASP A 217 -3.36 -17.47 1.43
CA ASP A 217 -3.83 -18.73 0.86
C ASP A 217 -5.07 -18.53 0.00
N VAL A 218 -6.02 -17.73 0.47
CA VAL A 218 -7.27 -17.42 -0.23
C VAL A 218 -7.02 -16.63 -1.51
N VAL A 219 -6.09 -15.66 -1.49
CA VAL A 219 -5.73 -14.90 -2.69
C VAL A 219 -5.07 -15.82 -3.74
N LYS A 220 -4.21 -16.76 -3.33
CA LYS A 220 -3.62 -17.76 -4.25
C LYS A 220 -4.70 -18.63 -4.89
N ALA A 221 -5.65 -19.12 -4.10
CA ALA A 221 -6.77 -19.90 -4.60
C ALA A 221 -7.65 -19.06 -5.56
N GLY A 222 -7.98 -17.83 -5.17
CA GLY A 222 -8.77 -16.90 -5.97
C GLY A 222 -8.13 -16.57 -7.32
N PHE A 223 -6.82 -16.32 -7.34
CA PHE A 223 -6.04 -16.14 -8.56
C PHE A 223 -6.20 -17.34 -9.51
N ASN A 224 -6.03 -18.55 -8.97
CA ASN A 224 -6.15 -19.77 -9.76
C ASN A 224 -7.58 -20.04 -10.24
N ILE A 225 -8.59 -19.85 -9.38
CA ILE A 225 -10.02 -20.00 -9.73
C ILE A 225 -10.39 -19.07 -10.89
N MET A 226 -9.98 -17.80 -10.81
CA MET A 226 -10.26 -16.80 -11.84
C MET A 226 -9.54 -17.11 -13.16
N GLN A 227 -8.42 -17.84 -13.11
CA GLN A 227 -7.69 -18.32 -14.29
C GLN A 227 -8.14 -19.71 -14.76
N GLY A 228 -9.15 -20.32 -14.11
CA GLY A 228 -9.60 -21.68 -14.42
C GLY A 228 -8.55 -22.77 -14.14
N ARG A 229 -7.61 -22.51 -13.22
CA ARG A 229 -6.52 -23.41 -12.84
C ARG A 229 -6.85 -24.22 -11.58
N SER A 230 -6.04 -25.21 -11.26
CA SER A 230 -6.14 -25.89 -9.96
C SER A 230 -5.88 -24.91 -8.82
N VAL A 231 -6.67 -24.96 -7.74
CA VAL A 231 -6.55 -24.04 -6.59
C VAL A 231 -5.16 -24.06 -5.93
N LEU A 232 -4.45 -25.18 -6.02
CA LEU A 232 -3.11 -25.38 -5.45
C LEU A 232 -1.96 -25.14 -6.45
N ASP A 233 -2.24 -24.72 -7.68
CA ASP A 233 -1.20 -24.48 -8.68
C ASP A 233 -0.29 -23.32 -8.23
N LYS A 234 1.02 -23.56 -8.19
CA LYS A 234 2.05 -22.58 -7.78
C LYS A 234 2.80 -21.98 -8.98
N THR A 235 2.56 -22.50 -10.19
CA THR A 235 3.37 -22.17 -11.36
C THR A 235 3.00 -20.80 -11.95
N LYS A 236 3.98 -20.17 -12.62
CA LYS A 236 3.75 -18.91 -13.35
C LYS A 236 2.78 -19.16 -14.51
N VAL A 237 1.89 -18.20 -14.78
CA VAL A 237 1.01 -18.24 -15.96
C VAL A 237 1.87 -17.96 -17.20
N PRO A 238 1.95 -18.87 -18.18
CA PRO A 238 2.65 -18.60 -19.44
C PRO A 238 2.00 -17.43 -20.18
N GLU A 239 2.79 -16.57 -20.82
CA GLU A 239 2.26 -15.42 -21.58
C GLU A 239 1.22 -15.84 -22.63
N THR A 240 1.42 -16.99 -23.27
CA THR A 240 0.49 -17.56 -24.26
C THR A 240 -0.87 -17.98 -23.68
N GLN A 241 -0.94 -18.21 -22.36
CA GLN A 241 -2.15 -18.57 -21.63
C GLN A 241 -2.70 -17.42 -20.79
N CYS A 242 -2.03 -16.27 -20.82
CA CYS A 242 -2.44 -15.10 -20.08
C CYS A 242 -3.55 -14.38 -20.85
N ASP A 243 -4.74 -14.34 -20.24
CA ASP A 243 -5.90 -13.63 -20.75
C ASP A 243 -6.49 -12.75 -19.64
N GLY A 244 -6.43 -11.45 -19.83
CA GLY A 244 -6.95 -10.43 -18.92
C GLY A 244 -5.91 -9.89 -17.93
N MET A 245 -6.34 -8.84 -17.20
CA MET A 245 -5.48 -8.03 -16.33
C MET A 245 -4.79 -8.84 -15.22
N LEU A 246 -5.42 -9.92 -14.76
CA LEU A 246 -4.95 -10.66 -13.60
C LEU A 246 -3.53 -11.24 -13.80
N CYS A 247 -3.27 -11.83 -14.96
CA CYS A 247 -1.97 -12.45 -15.25
C CYS A 247 -0.96 -11.50 -15.90
N THR A 248 -1.42 -10.35 -16.42
CA THR A 248 -0.51 -9.30 -16.90
C THR A 248 0.08 -8.51 -15.73
N GLU A 249 -0.68 -8.34 -14.65
CA GLU A 249 -0.20 -7.67 -13.43
C GLU A 249 0.61 -8.61 -12.52
N TRP A 250 0.12 -9.85 -12.33
CA TRP A 250 0.81 -10.85 -11.52
C TRP A 250 1.04 -12.13 -12.32
N ASN A 251 2.30 -12.45 -12.52
CA ASN A 251 2.69 -13.63 -13.29
C ASN A 251 2.48 -14.93 -12.51
N SER A 252 2.29 -14.88 -11.19
CA SER A 252 2.07 -16.05 -10.34
C SER A 252 1.08 -15.76 -9.20
N PRO A 253 0.40 -16.80 -8.67
CA PRO A 253 -0.46 -16.64 -7.51
C PRO A 253 0.31 -16.17 -6.27
N GLU A 254 1.59 -16.51 -6.13
CA GLU A 254 2.42 -16.04 -5.02
C GLU A 254 2.64 -14.53 -5.08
N GLN A 255 2.96 -13.98 -6.27
CA GLN A 255 3.20 -12.55 -6.46
C GLN A 255 1.93 -11.73 -6.14
N ALA A 256 0.77 -12.24 -6.56
CA ALA A 256 -0.53 -11.65 -6.24
C ALA A 256 -0.79 -11.65 -4.73
N ALA A 257 -0.56 -12.79 -4.08
CA ALA A 257 -0.81 -12.94 -2.66
C ALA A 257 0.13 -12.09 -1.80
N GLU A 258 1.41 -11.99 -2.16
CA GLU A 258 2.36 -11.11 -1.47
C GLU A 258 1.98 -9.63 -1.61
N TRP A 259 1.53 -9.21 -2.79
CA TRP A 259 1.07 -7.84 -2.99
C TRP A 259 -0.13 -7.51 -2.08
N VAL A 260 -1.14 -8.39 -2.04
CA VAL A 260 -2.33 -8.20 -1.17
C VAL A 260 -1.94 -8.23 0.31
N ARG A 261 -1.05 -9.15 0.69
CA ARG A 261 -0.53 -9.30 2.04
C ARG A 261 0.23 -8.06 2.51
N ASP A 262 0.98 -7.40 1.64
CA ASP A 262 1.68 -6.18 2.00
C ASP A 262 0.71 -5.01 2.20
N VAL A 263 -0.37 -4.93 1.42
CA VAL A 263 -1.37 -3.86 1.56
C VAL A 263 -2.19 -4.03 2.84
N LEU A 264 -2.77 -5.22 3.06
CA LEU A 264 -3.76 -5.46 4.13
C LEU A 264 -3.14 -6.06 5.40
N GLY A 265 -1.95 -6.64 5.30
CA GLY A 265 -1.39 -7.48 6.34
C GLY A 265 -1.84 -8.94 6.22
N ASP A 266 -1.46 -9.76 7.18
CA ASP A 266 -1.96 -11.14 7.29
C ASP A 266 -1.97 -11.63 8.72
N LYS A 267 -2.76 -12.68 8.93
CA LYS A 267 -2.74 -13.50 10.12
C LYS A 267 -2.33 -14.91 9.74
N SER A 268 -1.25 -15.37 10.36
CA SER A 268 -0.78 -16.75 10.25
C SER A 268 -1.13 -17.55 11.49
N LEU A 269 -1.82 -18.67 11.31
CA LEU A 269 -2.41 -19.45 12.38
C LEU A 269 -1.76 -20.83 12.45
N SER A 270 -1.61 -21.33 13.67
CA SER A 270 -1.21 -22.68 14.01
C SER A 270 -2.27 -23.29 14.92
N THR A 271 -2.62 -24.53 14.64
CA THR A 271 -3.57 -25.32 15.44
C THR A 271 -2.82 -26.24 16.42
N CYS A 272 -1.49 -26.12 16.53
CA CYS A 272 -0.71 -26.94 17.44
C CYS A 272 -0.07 -26.13 18.57
N GLU A 273 -0.65 -26.23 19.77
CA GLU A 273 -0.13 -25.57 20.98
C GLU A 273 1.20 -26.17 21.47
N SER A 274 1.39 -27.48 21.30
CA SER A 274 2.56 -28.20 21.80
C SER A 274 3.72 -28.29 20.80
N CYS A 275 3.62 -27.64 19.64
CA CYS A 275 4.60 -27.74 18.56
C CYS A 275 5.68 -26.64 18.60
N GLY A 276 5.76 -25.84 19.66
CA GLY A 276 6.75 -24.76 19.80
C GLY A 276 6.56 -23.59 18.83
N THR A 277 5.43 -23.52 18.12
CA THR A 277 5.07 -22.38 17.28
C THR A 277 3.97 -21.55 17.94
N PRO A 278 4.02 -20.21 17.89
CA PRO A 278 2.94 -19.39 18.40
C PRO A 278 1.60 -19.76 17.73
N PRO A 279 0.48 -19.80 18.47
CA PRO A 279 -0.84 -20.08 17.90
C PRO A 279 -1.19 -19.08 16.80
N THR A 280 -0.83 -17.82 16.98
CA THR A 280 -1.07 -16.73 16.04
C THR A 280 0.20 -15.93 15.83
N SER A 281 0.45 -15.50 14.59
CA SER A 281 1.45 -14.48 14.26
C SER A 281 0.87 -13.56 13.20
N THR A 282 0.98 -12.25 13.40
CA THR A 282 0.38 -11.22 12.56
C THR A 282 1.44 -10.38 11.87
N LYS A 283 1.22 -10.07 10.59
CA LYS A 283 1.97 -9.06 9.84
C LYS A 283 1.04 -7.87 9.58
N ALA A 284 1.44 -6.67 9.96
CA ALA A 284 0.68 -5.46 9.66
C ALA A 284 0.77 -5.10 8.17
N GLY A 285 -0.33 -4.60 7.61
CA GLY A 285 -0.37 -4.03 6.26
C GLY A 285 0.18 -2.61 6.22
N THR A 286 0.68 -2.21 5.05
CA THR A 286 1.23 -0.87 4.80
C THR A 286 0.23 0.07 4.11
N GLY A 287 -0.95 -0.44 3.71
CA GLY A 287 -1.93 0.31 2.91
C GLY A 287 -1.55 0.46 1.44
N LEU A 288 -2.36 1.21 0.69
CA LEU A 288 -2.14 1.43 -0.76
C LEU A 288 -1.11 2.52 -1.06
N ALA A 289 -0.91 3.50 -0.17
CA ALA A 289 -0.04 4.64 -0.44
C ALA A 289 1.40 4.24 -0.83
N PRO A 290 2.10 3.33 -0.13
CA PRO A 290 3.43 2.89 -0.54
C PRO A 290 3.44 2.20 -1.91
N LYS A 291 2.35 1.48 -2.27
CA LYS A 291 2.24 0.85 -3.59
C LYS A 291 2.06 1.89 -4.70
N ILE A 292 1.38 3.02 -4.41
CA ILE A 292 1.28 4.16 -5.32
C ILE A 292 2.65 4.82 -5.52
N GLU A 293 3.45 4.96 -4.47
CA GLU A 293 4.81 5.52 -4.59
C GLU A 293 5.69 4.63 -5.48
N ASP A 294 5.69 3.32 -5.24
CA ASP A 294 6.43 2.34 -6.05
C ASP A 294 5.99 2.38 -7.52
N GLU A 295 4.69 2.43 -7.77
CA GLU A 295 4.13 2.51 -9.12
C GLU A 295 4.44 3.86 -9.78
N THR A 296 4.49 4.96 -9.01
CA THR A 296 4.87 6.29 -9.52
C THR A 296 6.30 6.28 -10.04
N VAL A 297 7.25 5.73 -9.25
CA VAL A 297 8.65 5.59 -9.67
C VAL A 297 8.75 4.73 -10.94
N ASN A 298 8.00 3.62 -10.98
CA ASN A 298 7.97 2.73 -12.14
C ASN A 298 7.44 3.43 -13.40
N VAL A 299 6.28 4.09 -13.31
CA VAL A 299 5.66 4.81 -14.42
C VAL A 299 6.56 5.94 -14.88
N MET A 300 7.08 6.78 -13.98
CA MET A 300 7.97 7.90 -14.35
C MET A 300 9.23 7.43 -15.08
N THR A 301 9.81 6.30 -14.68
CA THR A 301 10.99 5.72 -15.35
C THR A 301 10.67 5.36 -16.80
N HIS A 302 9.54 4.71 -17.04
CA HIS A 302 9.09 4.40 -18.39
C HIS A 302 8.71 5.66 -19.16
N PHE A 303 8.05 6.62 -18.50
CA PHE A 303 7.63 7.88 -19.09
C PHE A 303 8.81 8.70 -19.60
N GLN A 304 9.90 8.79 -18.82
CA GLN A 304 11.16 9.41 -19.26
C GLN A 304 11.74 8.70 -20.48
N GLY A 305 11.77 7.36 -20.48
CA GLY A 305 12.24 6.57 -21.62
C GLY A 305 11.40 6.80 -22.87
N VAL A 306 10.08 6.91 -22.72
CA VAL A 306 9.17 7.21 -23.83
C VAL A 306 9.34 8.65 -24.31
N LEU A 307 9.51 9.64 -23.43
CA LEU A 307 9.70 11.04 -23.83
C LEU A 307 10.99 11.27 -24.65
N ASN A 308 12.03 10.48 -24.40
CA ASN A 308 13.31 10.59 -25.11
C ASN A 308 13.47 9.58 -26.28
N SER A 309 12.42 8.87 -26.67
CA SER A 309 12.49 7.85 -27.73
C SER A 309 12.02 8.39 -29.09
N ASP A 310 12.82 8.24 -30.14
CA ASP A 310 12.43 8.68 -31.48
C ASP A 310 11.25 7.88 -32.06
N ASN A 311 11.11 6.61 -31.66
CA ASN A 311 10.10 5.69 -32.17
C ASN A 311 9.22 5.15 -31.04
N ILE A 312 8.11 5.85 -30.77
CA ILE A 312 7.11 5.42 -29.78
C ILE A 312 6.34 4.20 -30.30
N THR A 313 6.51 3.07 -29.60
CA THR A 313 5.80 1.81 -29.86
C THR A 313 4.52 1.69 -29.01
N GLY A 314 3.57 0.85 -29.45
CA GLY A 314 2.37 0.56 -28.66
C GLY A 314 2.66 -0.07 -27.30
N ALA A 315 3.70 -0.91 -27.20
CA ALA A 315 4.13 -1.51 -25.94
C ALA A 315 4.67 -0.47 -24.94
N GLN A 316 5.45 0.50 -25.44
CA GLN A 316 5.92 1.64 -24.64
C GLN A 316 4.76 2.48 -24.10
N LEU A 317 3.76 2.78 -24.94
CA LEU A 317 2.55 3.50 -24.51
C LEU A 317 1.76 2.70 -23.47
N ALA A 318 1.60 1.38 -23.65
CA ALA A 318 0.94 0.53 -22.67
C ALA A 318 1.66 0.56 -21.31
N ASN A 319 3.00 0.57 -21.30
CA ASN A 319 3.81 0.62 -20.08
C ASN A 319 3.69 1.95 -19.30
N ILE A 320 3.19 3.01 -19.91
CA ILE A 320 2.91 4.30 -19.26
C ILE A 320 1.41 4.61 -19.17
N SER A 321 0.54 3.65 -19.51
CA SER A 321 -0.92 3.79 -19.49
C SER A 321 -1.55 2.96 -18.38
N SER A 322 -2.73 3.36 -17.92
CA SER A 322 -3.63 2.46 -17.19
C SER A 322 -4.81 2.05 -18.07
N THR A 323 -5.64 1.14 -17.57
CA THR A 323 -6.83 0.72 -18.32
C THR A 323 -7.83 1.85 -18.47
N THR A 324 -7.95 2.67 -17.43
CA THR A 324 -8.87 3.82 -17.36
C THR A 324 -8.26 5.13 -17.82
N MET A 325 -6.93 5.20 -17.96
CA MET A 325 -6.22 6.38 -18.46
C MET A 325 -5.15 5.98 -19.49
N PRO A 326 -5.55 5.70 -20.73
CA PRO A 326 -4.62 5.40 -21.80
C PRO A 326 -3.88 6.66 -22.26
N ILE A 327 -2.57 6.53 -22.44
CA ILE A 327 -1.68 7.59 -22.95
C ILE A 327 -1.52 7.40 -24.46
N THR A 328 -1.96 8.39 -25.23
CA THR A 328 -1.83 8.37 -26.69
C THR A 328 -0.46 8.87 -27.13
N ARG A 329 -0.04 8.49 -28.34
CA ARG A 329 1.16 9.05 -28.97
C ARG A 329 1.09 10.57 -29.10
N SER A 330 -0.07 11.09 -29.51
CA SER A 330 -0.26 12.54 -29.68
C SER A 330 -0.22 13.29 -28.34
N LEU A 331 -0.68 12.71 -27.24
CA LEU A 331 -0.47 13.28 -25.90
C LEU A 331 1.02 13.34 -25.54
N VAL A 332 1.79 12.27 -25.82
CA VAL A 332 3.26 12.27 -25.58
C VAL A 332 3.96 13.32 -26.44
N GLU A 333 3.62 13.43 -27.73
CA GLU A 333 4.19 14.44 -28.63
C GLU A 333 3.84 15.86 -28.18
N SER A 334 2.58 16.09 -27.78
CA SER A 334 2.14 17.36 -27.20
C SER A 334 2.93 17.71 -25.94
N LEU A 335 3.19 16.71 -25.10
CA LEU A 335 3.93 16.87 -23.87
C LEU A 335 5.42 17.13 -24.10
N ARG A 336 6.03 16.58 -25.16
CA ARG A 336 7.43 16.90 -25.55
C ARG A 336 7.61 18.34 -26.02
N GLU A 337 6.59 18.88 -26.67
CA GLU A 337 6.60 20.25 -27.19
C GLU A 337 6.35 21.30 -26.09
N ASP A 338 5.79 20.90 -24.94
CA ASP A 338 5.44 21.81 -23.84
C ASP A 338 6.68 22.22 -23.00
N PRO A 339 6.89 23.52 -22.71
CA PRO A 339 8.03 23.99 -21.92
C PRO A 339 8.04 23.45 -20.47
N ASP A 340 6.87 23.09 -19.91
CA ASP A 340 6.68 22.58 -18.56
C ASP A 340 6.61 21.04 -18.51
N VAL A 341 7.08 20.36 -19.56
CA VAL A 341 7.08 18.89 -19.72
C VAL A 341 7.47 18.12 -18.46
N VAL A 342 8.46 18.59 -17.69
CA VAL A 342 8.92 17.91 -16.48
C VAL A 342 7.83 17.86 -15.41
N VAL A 343 7.13 18.97 -15.18
CA VAL A 343 6.06 19.05 -14.17
C VAL A 343 4.83 18.27 -14.64
N LEU A 344 4.45 18.47 -15.90
CA LEU A 344 3.27 17.84 -16.50
C LEU A 344 3.43 16.32 -16.62
N ALA A 345 4.59 15.83 -17.06
CA ALA A 345 4.88 14.39 -17.15
C ALA A 345 4.96 13.74 -15.76
N THR A 346 5.52 14.43 -14.78
CA THR A 346 5.57 13.94 -13.40
C THR A 346 4.17 13.81 -12.83
N ARG A 347 3.34 14.83 -12.98
CA ARG A 347 1.95 14.83 -12.50
C ARG A 347 1.11 13.75 -13.20
N LEU A 348 1.22 13.66 -14.52
CA LEU A 348 0.52 12.63 -15.31
C LEU A 348 0.96 11.22 -14.90
N SER A 349 2.25 11.01 -14.62
CA SER A 349 2.76 9.72 -14.13
C SER A 349 2.16 9.33 -12.78
N GLN A 350 1.95 10.27 -11.87
CA GLN A 350 1.26 10.03 -10.59
C GLN A 350 -0.20 9.63 -10.80
N GLU A 351 -0.90 10.31 -11.72
CA GLU A 351 -2.30 9.98 -12.05
C GLU A 351 -2.41 8.56 -12.63
N VAL A 352 -1.50 8.15 -13.53
CA VAL A 352 -1.42 6.78 -14.05
C VAL A 352 -1.14 5.79 -12.91
N ALA A 353 -0.19 6.10 -12.03
CA ALA A 353 0.20 5.22 -10.94
C ALA A 353 -0.94 4.98 -9.92
N ILE A 354 -1.67 6.04 -9.56
CA ILE A 354 -2.87 5.94 -8.72
C ILE A 354 -3.90 5.05 -9.42
N SER A 355 -4.18 5.33 -10.69
CA SER A 355 -5.16 4.58 -11.48
C SER A 355 -4.81 3.08 -11.54
N ARG A 356 -3.57 2.72 -11.89
CA ARG A 356 -3.09 1.33 -11.88
C ARG A 356 -3.20 0.66 -10.51
N THR A 357 -2.87 1.39 -9.45
CA THR A 357 -2.91 0.84 -8.09
C THR A 357 -4.34 0.54 -7.65
N ILE A 358 -5.30 1.41 -7.98
CA ILE A 358 -6.73 1.16 -7.76
C ILE A 358 -7.22 -0.03 -8.60
N GLU A 359 -6.82 -0.12 -9.86
CA GLU A 359 -7.18 -1.25 -10.73
C GLU A 359 -6.66 -2.58 -10.14
N LYS A 360 -5.40 -2.62 -9.67
CA LYS A 360 -4.82 -3.75 -8.92
C LYS A 360 -5.63 -4.07 -7.67
N ALA A 361 -5.97 -3.07 -6.85
CA ALA A 361 -6.77 -3.27 -5.64
C ALA A 361 -8.15 -3.87 -5.94
N LEU A 362 -8.81 -3.44 -7.02
CA LEU A 362 -10.11 -3.97 -7.44
C LEU A 362 -10.01 -5.41 -7.98
N VAL A 363 -8.90 -5.77 -8.64
CA VAL A 363 -8.63 -7.16 -9.00
C VAL A 363 -8.34 -8.01 -7.76
N ALA A 364 -7.57 -7.50 -6.80
CA ALA A 364 -7.33 -8.16 -5.51
C ALA A 364 -8.63 -8.44 -4.75
N ARG A 365 -9.53 -7.48 -4.69
CA ARG A 365 -10.88 -7.64 -4.13
C ARG A 365 -11.63 -8.80 -4.78
N ARG A 366 -11.57 -8.91 -6.11
CA ARG A 366 -12.20 -10.02 -6.86
C ARG A 366 -11.53 -11.36 -6.59
N MET A 367 -10.19 -11.40 -6.41
CA MET A 367 -9.47 -12.61 -6.01
C MET A 367 -9.93 -13.09 -4.63
N ILE A 368 -10.04 -12.20 -3.64
CA ILE A 368 -10.52 -12.57 -2.30
C ILE A 368 -11.94 -13.15 -2.40
N LEU A 369 -12.85 -12.48 -3.12
CA LEU A 369 -14.23 -12.96 -3.33
C LEU A 369 -14.31 -14.29 -4.08
N ALA A 370 -13.39 -14.55 -5.01
CA ALA A 370 -13.31 -15.83 -5.71
C ALA A 370 -12.76 -16.94 -4.80
N GLY A 371 -11.71 -16.66 -4.03
CA GLY A 371 -11.13 -17.59 -3.06
C GLY A 371 -12.07 -17.93 -1.90
N MET A 372 -12.91 -16.98 -1.46
CA MET A 372 -13.99 -17.21 -0.48
C MET A 372 -15.00 -18.26 -0.93
N ARG A 373 -15.11 -18.52 -2.25
CA ARG A 373 -15.98 -19.55 -2.83
C ARG A 373 -15.29 -20.91 -2.99
N GLU A 374 -14.01 -21.03 -2.64
CA GLU A 374 -13.38 -22.34 -2.52
C GLU A 374 -14.13 -23.15 -1.45
N PRO A 375 -14.46 -24.42 -1.68
CA PRO A 375 -15.37 -25.15 -0.79
C PRO A 375 -14.94 -25.19 0.68
N ASN A 376 -13.66 -25.45 0.97
CA ASN A 376 -13.14 -25.54 2.32
C ASN A 376 -13.09 -24.17 3.01
N VAL A 377 -12.87 -23.09 2.26
CA VAL A 377 -12.94 -21.71 2.76
C VAL A 377 -14.39 -21.27 2.98
N SER A 378 -15.30 -21.59 2.06
CA SER A 378 -16.73 -21.24 2.14
C SER A 378 -17.44 -21.92 3.32
N ALA A 379 -16.99 -23.11 3.69
CA ALA A 379 -17.51 -23.88 4.81
C ALA A 379 -17.00 -23.41 6.18
N ASN A 380 -15.91 -22.64 6.19
CA ASN A 380 -15.29 -22.16 7.41
C ASN A 380 -15.79 -20.73 7.71
N THR A 381 -16.73 -20.62 8.65
CA THR A 381 -17.30 -19.32 9.04
C THR A 381 -16.25 -18.36 9.62
N LEU A 382 -15.24 -18.87 10.34
CA LEU A 382 -14.15 -18.06 10.88
C LEU A 382 -13.31 -17.43 9.76
N ALA A 383 -13.04 -18.21 8.71
CA ALA A 383 -12.37 -17.70 7.51
C ALA A 383 -13.20 -16.62 6.81
N GLN A 384 -14.51 -16.84 6.66
CA GLN A 384 -15.40 -15.88 6.01
C GLN A 384 -15.43 -14.55 6.76
N GLU A 385 -15.57 -14.56 8.08
CA GLU A 385 -15.57 -13.36 8.92
C GLU A 385 -14.26 -12.56 8.79
N GLU A 386 -13.12 -13.25 8.85
CA GLU A 386 -11.79 -12.62 8.70
C GLU A 386 -11.59 -12.03 7.30
N LEU A 387 -11.99 -12.75 6.25
CA LEU A 387 -11.88 -12.29 4.86
C LEU A 387 -12.83 -11.10 4.58
N MET A 388 -14.02 -11.07 5.19
CA MET A 388 -14.92 -9.91 5.12
C MET A 388 -14.34 -8.67 5.79
N ALA A 389 -13.65 -8.83 6.93
CA ALA A 389 -12.92 -7.73 7.56
C ALA A 389 -11.80 -7.22 6.66
N ASN A 390 -11.03 -8.12 6.03
CA ASN A 390 -9.99 -7.76 5.06
C ASN A 390 -10.55 -7.05 3.82
N LEU A 391 -11.68 -7.50 3.28
CA LEU A 391 -12.38 -6.82 2.17
C LEU A 391 -12.83 -5.41 2.57
N THR A 392 -13.37 -5.25 3.78
CA THR A 392 -13.78 -3.94 4.30
C THR A 392 -12.58 -3.00 4.46
N ALA A 393 -11.45 -3.51 4.94
CA ALA A 393 -10.21 -2.75 5.03
C ALA A 393 -9.72 -2.31 3.64
N LEU A 394 -9.74 -3.22 2.65
CA LEU A 394 -9.38 -2.90 1.27
C LEU A 394 -10.29 -1.84 0.65
N ASP A 395 -11.60 -1.96 0.86
CA ASP A 395 -12.58 -1.00 0.35
C ASP A 395 -12.33 0.41 0.95
N ARG A 396 -11.98 0.49 2.24
CA ARG A 396 -11.60 1.77 2.90
C ARG A 396 -10.32 2.37 2.34
N GLU A 397 -9.30 1.57 2.07
CA GLU A 397 -8.06 2.03 1.43
C GLU A 397 -8.34 2.59 0.03
N ILE A 398 -9.17 1.91 -0.76
CA ILE A 398 -9.58 2.39 -2.09
C ILE A 398 -10.36 3.70 -1.98
N GLU A 399 -11.30 3.80 -1.03
CA GLU A 399 -12.08 5.02 -0.79
C GLU A 399 -11.19 6.19 -0.36
N GLN A 400 -10.20 5.94 0.49
CA GLN A 400 -9.25 6.97 0.91
C GLN A 400 -8.44 7.50 -0.29
N VAL A 401 -7.85 6.61 -1.09
CA VAL A 401 -7.10 7.01 -2.29
C VAL A 401 -8.00 7.77 -3.27
N LYS A 402 -9.24 7.32 -3.46
CA LYS A 402 -10.22 8.01 -4.30
C LYS A 402 -10.52 9.41 -3.77
N LEU A 403 -10.75 9.57 -2.47
CA LEU A 403 -11.02 10.87 -1.85
C LEU A 403 -9.83 11.83 -2.04
N GLU A 404 -8.61 11.35 -1.83
CA GLU A 404 -7.39 12.13 -2.06
C GLU A 404 -7.28 12.58 -3.53
N MET A 405 -7.57 11.69 -4.48
CA MET A 405 -7.58 12.00 -5.91
C MET A 405 -8.68 13.00 -6.29
N ASP A 406 -9.89 12.83 -5.78
CA ASP A 406 -11.04 13.72 -6.04
C ASP A 406 -10.76 15.13 -5.49
N ILE A 407 -10.17 15.23 -4.29
CA ILE A 407 -9.70 16.50 -3.72
C ILE A 407 -8.66 17.14 -4.64
N GLN A 408 -7.64 16.40 -5.05
CA GLN A 408 -6.61 16.94 -5.94
C GLN A 408 -7.18 17.42 -7.28
N LYS A 409 -8.13 16.69 -7.87
CA LYS A 409 -8.81 17.07 -9.12
C LYS A 409 -9.77 18.24 -8.96
N SER A 410 -10.34 18.43 -7.77
CA SER A 410 -11.16 19.62 -7.48
C SER A 410 -10.30 20.88 -7.31
N LEU A 411 -9.06 20.71 -6.84
CA LEU A 411 -8.10 21.80 -6.62
C LEU A 411 -7.26 22.12 -7.87
N THR A 412 -7.15 21.19 -8.82
CA THR A 412 -6.31 21.31 -10.03
C THR A 412 -7.07 20.88 -11.29
N ASN A 413 -6.98 21.66 -12.37
CA ASN A 413 -7.56 21.24 -13.66
C ASN A 413 -6.88 19.95 -14.18
N ASN A 414 -7.63 19.09 -14.87
CA ASN A 414 -7.15 17.83 -15.45
C ASN A 414 -5.84 18.05 -16.26
N THR A 415 -4.76 17.41 -15.84
CA THR A 415 -3.41 17.57 -16.39
C THR A 415 -3.36 17.28 -17.89
N ALA A 416 -4.03 16.22 -18.36
CA ALA A 416 -4.10 15.89 -19.79
C ALA A 416 -4.82 16.98 -20.61
N MET A 417 -5.86 17.59 -20.04
CA MET A 417 -6.57 18.71 -20.67
C MET A 417 -5.74 20.00 -20.65
N ALA A 418 -4.95 20.23 -19.59
CA ALA A 418 -4.02 21.35 -19.52
C ALA A 418 -2.96 21.25 -20.62
N ILE A 419 -2.31 20.07 -20.77
CA ILE A 419 -1.32 19.80 -21.83
C ILE A 419 -1.91 20.08 -23.22
N LEU A 420 -3.11 19.56 -23.50
CA LEU A 420 -3.74 19.72 -24.82
C LEU A 420 -4.18 21.17 -25.09
N ASN A 421 -4.68 21.88 -24.08
CA ASN A 421 -5.08 23.27 -24.24
C ASN A 421 -3.87 24.19 -24.46
N ASN A 422 -2.75 23.96 -23.76
CA ASN A 422 -1.50 24.69 -23.98
C ASN A 422 -1.06 24.59 -25.45
N ARG A 423 -0.99 23.37 -25.98
CA ARG A 423 -0.64 23.15 -27.39
C ARG A 423 -1.57 23.86 -28.38
N ILE A 424 -2.89 23.84 -28.12
CA ILE A 424 -3.86 24.55 -28.98
C ILE A 424 -3.61 26.06 -28.93
N ASN A 425 -3.36 26.62 -27.74
CA ASN A 425 -3.09 28.05 -27.59
C ASN A 425 -1.77 28.46 -28.26
N ASP A 426 -0.73 27.64 -28.14
CA ASP A 426 0.58 27.90 -28.75
C ASP A 426 0.52 27.82 -30.27
N THR A 427 -0.20 26.83 -30.81
CA THR A 427 -0.41 26.71 -32.26
C THR A 427 -1.27 27.86 -32.82
N GLN A 428 -2.31 28.28 -32.11
CA GLN A 428 -3.10 29.47 -32.49
C GLN A 428 -2.25 30.74 -32.45
N SER A 429 -1.47 30.95 -31.39
CA SER A 429 -0.58 32.11 -31.25
C SER A 429 0.51 32.13 -32.33
N ALA A 430 1.03 30.96 -32.71
CA ALA A 430 1.98 30.83 -33.82
C ALA A 430 1.33 31.14 -35.18
N VAL A 431 0.06 30.76 -35.40
CA VAL A 431 -0.67 31.10 -36.63
C VAL A 431 -1.01 32.60 -36.68
N GLU A 432 -1.42 33.18 -35.57
CA GLU A 432 -1.76 34.62 -35.47
C GLU A 432 -0.53 35.51 -35.64
N SER A 433 0.60 35.18 -35.00
CA SER A 433 1.87 35.92 -35.15
C SER A 433 2.44 35.85 -36.58
N ASN A 434 2.20 34.76 -37.30
CA ASN A 434 2.52 34.63 -38.73
C ASN A 434 1.50 35.29 -39.67
N SER A 435 0.39 35.81 -39.15
CA SER A 435 -0.67 36.49 -39.92
C SER A 435 -0.58 38.02 -39.85
N SER A 436 -0.02 38.56 -38.76
CA SER A 436 0.06 40.01 -38.52
C SER A 436 1.25 40.68 -39.20
N ASP A 437 2.35 39.95 -39.38
CA ASP A 437 3.46 40.38 -40.23
C ASP A 437 3.46 39.49 -41.47
N ASP A 438 3.06 40.10 -42.60
CA ASP A 438 3.58 39.75 -43.92
C ASP A 438 2.76 38.86 -44.87
N SER A 439 1.44 39.07 -44.95
CA SER A 439 0.69 38.60 -46.12
C SER A 439 1.07 39.36 -47.41
N ASP A 440 1.39 40.65 -47.31
CA ASP A 440 1.72 41.53 -48.44
C ASP A 440 3.15 41.32 -49.00
N SER A 441 4.20 41.04 -48.19
CA SER A 441 5.53 40.76 -48.75
C SER A 441 5.74 39.30 -49.17
N LYS A 442 5.03 38.33 -48.58
CA LYS A 442 4.94 36.98 -49.16
C LYS A 442 4.32 36.99 -50.56
N PHE A 443 3.26 37.76 -50.76
CA PHE A 443 2.62 37.90 -52.08
C PHE A 443 3.51 38.67 -53.08
N ARG A 444 4.21 39.72 -52.64
CA ARG A 444 5.19 40.45 -53.47
C ARG A 444 6.44 39.64 -53.83
N ASN A 445 6.80 38.62 -53.05
CA ASN A 445 7.91 37.71 -53.35
C ASN A 445 7.53 36.56 -54.29
N LEU A 446 6.24 36.34 -54.55
CA LEU A 446 5.76 35.38 -55.55
C LEU A 446 5.71 35.97 -56.97
N THR A 447 5.82 37.30 -57.10
CA THR A 447 5.72 38.02 -58.39
C THR A 447 7.05 38.49 -58.96
N LYS A 448 8.19 38.12 -58.37
CA LYS A 448 9.53 38.48 -58.88
C LYS A 448 10.14 37.34 -59.70
N GLU A 449 10.73 37.70 -60.83
CA GLU A 449 11.36 36.79 -61.80
C GLU A 449 12.35 35.80 -61.15
N ASP A 450 12.37 34.59 -61.71
CA ASP A 450 13.18 33.45 -61.28
C ASP A 450 14.65 33.84 -61.05
N GLY A 451 15.07 33.83 -59.78
CA GLY A 451 16.47 33.98 -59.38
C GLY A 451 16.75 34.93 -58.21
N ALA A 452 15.76 35.69 -57.72
CA ALA A 452 15.99 36.68 -56.64
C ALA A 452 15.47 36.26 -55.25
N ASN A 453 15.21 34.97 -55.00
CA ASN A 453 14.91 34.46 -53.66
C ASN A 453 16.20 34.21 -52.86
N ASN A 454 16.86 35.29 -52.44
CA ASN A 454 17.75 35.19 -51.28
C ASN A 454 16.87 35.06 -50.03
N ILE A 455 16.48 33.82 -49.72
CA ILE A 455 16.10 33.46 -48.35
C ILE A 455 17.25 33.95 -47.48
N ASN A 456 16.96 34.88 -46.57
CA ASN A 456 17.96 35.41 -45.65
C ASN A 456 18.39 34.31 -44.68
N ASN A 457 19.32 33.46 -45.13
CA ASN A 457 19.83 32.32 -44.40
C ASN A 457 21.04 32.70 -43.55
N ARG A 458 21.10 33.94 -43.04
CA ARG A 458 22.14 34.37 -42.09
C ARG A 458 22.01 33.70 -40.72
N ASN A 459 20.87 33.05 -40.45
CA ASN A 459 20.68 32.11 -39.33
C ASN A 459 20.67 30.63 -39.76
N GLY A 460 21.08 30.32 -40.99
CA GLY A 460 21.05 28.99 -41.60
C GLY A 460 22.24 28.09 -41.31
N ARG A 461 22.93 28.28 -40.19
CA ARG A 461 24.05 27.42 -39.79
C ARG A 461 23.72 26.76 -38.46
N ASN A 462 23.39 25.48 -38.53
CA ASN A 462 23.26 24.55 -37.40
C ASN A 462 22.12 24.84 -36.40
N PHE A 463 20.86 24.82 -36.85
CA PHE A 463 19.80 24.32 -35.96
C PHE A 463 19.84 22.78 -35.99
N ASN A 464 20.88 22.21 -35.39
CA ASN A 464 20.70 20.93 -34.70
C ASN A 464 20.05 21.31 -33.38
N ALA A 465 18.71 21.46 -33.37
CA ALA A 465 17.99 21.31 -32.12
C ALA A 465 18.29 19.87 -31.67
N LYS A 466 19.33 19.71 -30.85
CA LYS A 466 19.47 18.48 -30.09
C LYS A 466 18.19 18.39 -29.28
N ASP A 467 17.37 17.38 -29.55
CA ASP A 467 16.23 17.07 -28.71
C ASP A 467 16.71 17.14 -27.26
N LYS A 468 16.16 18.11 -26.53
CA LYS A 468 16.58 18.37 -25.16
C LYS A 468 16.21 17.12 -24.39
N GLU A 469 17.21 16.41 -23.87
CA GLU A 469 16.98 15.23 -23.05
C GLU A 469 16.08 15.63 -21.87
N ILE A 470 14.88 15.06 -21.83
CA ILE A 470 13.90 15.30 -20.77
C ILE A 470 14.26 14.39 -19.62
N VAL A 471 14.67 14.97 -18.49
CA VAL A 471 14.98 14.24 -17.26
C VAL A 471 13.87 14.50 -16.24
N LEU A 472 13.20 13.44 -15.81
CA LEU A 472 12.16 13.51 -14.78
C LEU A 472 12.80 13.35 -13.39
N PRO A 473 12.25 14.00 -12.35
CA PRO A 473 12.74 13.89 -10.97
C PRO A 473 12.30 12.55 -10.35
N ILE A 474 12.79 11.44 -10.89
CA ILE A 474 12.48 10.08 -10.41
C ILE A 474 13.11 9.89 -9.02
N PRO A 475 12.32 9.65 -7.95
CA PRO A 475 12.86 9.44 -6.61
C PRO A 475 13.72 8.18 -6.54
N ASP A 476 14.83 8.26 -5.80
CA ASP A 476 15.66 7.10 -5.48
C ASP A 476 14.99 6.30 -4.35
N ARG A 477 14.77 5.00 -4.59
CA ARG A 477 14.18 4.01 -3.68
C ARG A 477 14.88 3.96 -2.31
N THR A 478 16.12 4.42 -2.21
CA THR A 478 16.92 4.43 -0.97
C THR A 478 16.81 5.72 -0.16
N SER A 479 16.14 6.76 -0.69
CA SER A 479 16.21 8.14 -0.17
C SER A 479 14.92 8.72 0.44
N GLY A 480 13.87 7.90 0.65
CA GLY A 480 12.72 8.29 1.50
C GLY A 480 11.47 8.82 0.79
N GLY A 481 11.00 8.15 -0.27
CA GLY A 481 9.67 8.38 -0.86
C GLY A 481 9.57 9.52 -1.87
N LEU A 482 8.35 9.98 -2.19
CA LEU A 482 8.04 10.98 -3.24
C LEU A 482 8.51 12.43 -2.91
N GLY A 483 9.39 12.63 -1.94
CA GLY A 483 9.78 13.95 -1.42
C GLY A 483 10.35 14.92 -2.47
N ASN A 484 10.91 14.41 -3.57
CA ASN A 484 11.46 15.22 -4.67
C ASN A 484 10.43 15.63 -5.73
N ILE A 485 9.20 15.10 -5.69
CA ILE A 485 8.16 15.33 -6.71
C ILE A 485 7.16 16.42 -6.29
N ASN A 486 7.02 16.69 -4.99
CA ASN A 486 6.18 17.78 -4.50
C ASN A 486 6.81 19.12 -4.89
N GLY A 487 6.33 19.67 -6.01
CA GLY A 487 6.90 20.83 -6.70
C GLY A 487 7.36 21.94 -5.76
N ARG A 488 8.68 22.06 -5.60
CA ARG A 488 9.28 23.35 -5.28
C ARG A 488 9.25 24.14 -6.58
N TYR A 489 8.42 25.17 -6.63
CA TYR A 489 8.40 26.16 -7.70
C TYR A 489 9.74 26.91 -7.66
N ASN A 490 10.75 26.38 -8.35
CA ASN A 490 12.05 27.04 -8.54
C ASN A 490 11.89 28.03 -9.70
N GLY A 491 11.42 29.23 -9.38
CA GLY A 491 11.50 30.35 -10.31
C GLY A 491 12.97 30.74 -10.48
N THR A 492 13.65 30.19 -11.47
CA THR A 492 14.70 30.85 -12.26
C THR A 492 15.30 29.87 -13.28
N GLY A 493 15.38 30.33 -14.53
CA GLY A 493 15.98 29.58 -15.63
C GLY A 493 17.48 29.34 -15.44
N SER A 494 17.92 28.24 -16.06
CA SER A 494 19.28 27.92 -16.49
C SER A 494 20.40 28.25 -15.51
N LEU A 495 20.90 27.24 -14.78
CA LEU A 495 22.29 27.23 -14.34
C LEU A 495 22.79 25.78 -14.24
N ALA A 496 23.85 25.56 -15.00
CA ALA A 496 24.66 24.36 -15.00
C ALA A 496 25.20 24.04 -13.59
N ASN A 497 25.30 22.73 -13.33
CA ASN A 497 26.35 22.10 -12.54
C ASN A 497 26.79 22.80 -11.25
N THR A 498 26.18 22.46 -10.10
CA THR A 498 26.86 22.60 -8.80
C THR A 498 26.46 21.49 -7.84
N GLY A 499 27.48 20.87 -7.26
CA GLY A 499 27.44 19.64 -6.48
C GLY A 499 26.61 19.64 -5.20
N ASN A 500 26.31 18.42 -4.76
CA ASN A 500 25.99 18.00 -3.40
C ASN A 500 26.45 18.98 -2.31
N ILE A 501 25.50 19.51 -1.53
CA ILE A 501 25.78 20.06 -0.20
C ILE A 501 24.84 19.40 0.81
N SER A 502 25.46 18.58 1.64
CA SER A 502 24.96 17.89 2.84
C SER A 502 24.02 18.74 3.70
N SER A 503 22.75 18.31 3.83
CA SER A 503 21.89 18.69 4.96
C SER A 503 22.24 17.81 6.15
N GLY A 504 23.19 18.25 6.98
CA GLY A 504 23.55 17.55 8.21
C GLY A 504 22.37 17.47 9.19
N SER A 505 22.25 16.33 9.87
CA SER A 505 21.29 16.11 10.97
C SER A 505 21.47 17.17 12.06
N TYR A 506 20.42 17.94 12.38
CA TYR A 506 20.40 18.91 13.48
C TYR A 506 19.11 18.76 14.30
N ASN A 507 19.22 18.97 15.62
CA ASN A 507 18.07 18.93 16.52
C ASN A 507 17.29 20.24 16.41
N ARG A 508 15.95 20.16 16.31
CA ARG A 508 15.07 21.34 16.33
C ARG A 508 15.10 22.04 17.68
N VAL A 509 14.79 23.33 17.70
CA VAL A 509 14.66 24.10 18.94
C VAL A 509 13.27 23.86 19.50
N PRO A 510 13.12 23.40 20.76
CA PRO A 510 11.80 23.23 21.37
C PRO A 510 10.99 24.53 21.35
N ALA A 511 9.67 24.41 21.25
CA ALA A 511 8.78 25.57 21.30
C ALA A 511 8.97 26.34 22.63
N ILE A 512 9.23 27.65 22.53
CA ILE A 512 9.37 28.54 23.68
C ILE A 512 8.04 29.26 23.85
N THR A 513 7.44 29.16 25.03
CA THR A 513 6.18 29.83 25.36
C THR A 513 6.44 31.28 25.76
N GLY A 514 5.46 32.15 25.50
CA GLY A 514 5.56 33.58 25.81
C GLY A 514 5.41 34.48 24.58
N ASN A 515 5.58 35.78 24.80
CA ASN A 515 5.52 36.77 23.75
C ASN A 515 6.77 36.72 22.85
N ALA A 516 6.75 37.41 21.70
CA ALA A 516 7.83 37.37 20.72
C ALA A 516 9.21 37.75 21.30
N LEU A 517 9.27 38.65 22.28
CA LEU A 517 10.51 39.08 22.91
C LEU A 517 11.06 38.02 23.88
N GLU A 518 10.19 37.36 24.63
CA GLU A 518 10.56 36.24 25.51
C GLU A 518 11.09 35.05 24.68
N GLN A 519 10.40 34.74 23.59
CA GLN A 519 10.84 33.71 22.63
C GLN A 519 12.18 34.06 21.98
N ALA A 520 12.35 35.31 21.52
CA ALA A 520 13.62 35.79 20.95
C ALA A 520 14.77 35.67 21.96
N THR A 521 14.53 36.07 23.20
CA THR A 521 15.51 35.97 24.29
C THR A 521 15.90 34.52 24.53
N GLY A 522 14.92 33.61 24.54
CA GLY A 522 15.16 32.17 24.68
C GLY A 522 15.97 31.58 23.51
N LEU A 523 15.65 31.94 22.27
CA LEU A 523 16.40 31.55 21.08
C LEU A 523 17.86 32.03 21.14
N LEU A 524 18.08 33.28 21.54
CA LEU A 524 19.43 33.83 21.67
C LEU A 524 20.23 33.13 22.78
N LYS A 525 19.60 32.81 23.92
CA LYS A 525 20.24 31.99 24.97
C LYS A 525 20.64 30.61 24.44
N HIS A 526 19.81 30.00 23.58
CA HIS A 526 20.09 28.71 22.95
C HIS A 526 21.28 28.78 21.97
N PHE A 527 21.38 29.85 21.17
CA PHE A 527 22.40 29.97 20.13
C PHE A 527 23.75 30.53 20.61
N GLU A 528 23.75 31.53 21.49
CA GLU A 528 24.96 32.30 21.81
C GLU A 528 25.80 31.67 22.94
N GLY A 529 25.18 30.87 23.82
CA GLY A 529 25.84 30.31 25.01
C GLY A 529 26.28 31.38 26.03
N TYR A 530 26.46 31.00 27.29
CA TYR A 530 26.88 31.93 28.35
C TYR A 530 28.37 31.77 28.68
N ARG A 531 29.09 32.89 28.78
CA ARG A 531 30.48 32.96 29.27
C ARG A 531 30.64 34.06 30.33
N ASP A 532 31.18 33.70 31.48
CA ASP A 532 31.36 34.60 32.63
C ASP A 532 32.63 35.47 32.56
N ASN A 533 33.60 35.08 31.75
CA ASN A 533 34.86 35.80 31.55
C ASN A 533 34.93 36.43 30.15
N ALA A 534 35.43 37.68 30.08
CA ALA A 534 35.59 38.39 28.82
C ALA A 534 36.63 37.71 27.89
N TYR A 535 36.32 37.63 26.60
CA TYR A 535 37.20 37.09 25.57
C TYR A 535 37.25 38.02 24.35
N TRP A 536 38.35 38.01 23.59
CA TRP A 536 38.46 38.81 22.38
C TRP A 536 37.69 38.15 21.22
N ASP A 537 36.89 38.94 20.49
CA ASP A 537 36.19 38.51 19.28
C ASP A 537 36.31 39.60 18.21
N VAL A 538 37.07 39.29 17.15
CA VAL A 538 37.35 40.08 15.92
C VAL A 538 37.68 41.56 16.14
N ASN A 539 36.77 42.35 16.69
CA ASN A 539 36.83 43.80 16.88
C ASN A 539 36.58 44.31 18.33
N ALA A 540 36.16 43.47 19.27
CA ALA A 540 35.89 43.88 20.65
C ALA A 540 36.00 42.73 21.65
N HIS A 541 36.17 43.06 22.94
CA HIS A 541 35.95 42.07 24.00
C HIS A 541 34.46 41.77 24.15
N ARG A 542 34.13 40.48 24.25
CA ARG A 542 32.78 39.95 24.43
C ARG A 542 32.66 39.18 25.74
N VAL A 543 31.48 39.18 26.33
CA VAL A 543 31.15 38.42 27.54
C VAL A 543 29.65 38.06 27.53
N GLY A 544 29.23 37.18 28.45
CA GLY A 544 27.84 36.76 28.58
C GLY A 544 27.39 35.99 27.34
N TYR A 545 26.37 36.50 26.65
CA TYR A 545 25.80 35.96 25.42
C TYR A 545 26.37 36.65 24.17
N GLY A 546 27.71 36.74 24.10
CA GLY A 546 28.40 37.37 22.97
C GLY A 546 28.23 38.89 22.89
N SER A 547 28.17 39.59 24.02
CA SER A 547 27.95 41.04 24.10
C SER A 547 29.23 41.82 24.38
N ASP A 548 29.43 42.97 23.73
CA ASP A 548 30.49 43.93 24.06
C ASP A 548 30.07 44.94 25.15
N THR A 549 28.88 44.75 25.72
CA THR A 549 28.35 45.52 26.85
C THR A 549 27.74 44.62 27.91
N ILE A 550 27.60 45.16 29.13
CA ILE A 550 26.72 44.62 30.18
C ILE A 550 25.75 45.69 30.65
N THR A 551 24.62 45.27 31.23
CA THR A 551 23.63 46.16 31.83
C THR A 551 23.51 45.86 33.32
N LYS A 552 23.94 46.81 34.16
CA LYS A 552 23.92 46.70 35.62
C LYS A 552 22.49 46.75 36.17
N ALA A 553 22.33 46.39 37.46
CA ALA A 553 21.03 46.41 38.14
C ALA A 553 20.36 47.79 38.19
N ASP A 554 21.14 48.87 38.13
CA ASP A 554 20.67 50.26 38.06
C ASP A 554 20.30 50.71 36.62
N GLY A 555 20.43 49.81 35.64
CA GLY A 555 20.20 50.09 34.22
C GLY A 555 21.39 50.69 33.48
N THR A 556 22.53 50.92 34.15
CA THR A 556 23.73 51.49 33.52
C THR A 556 24.36 50.49 32.55
N VAL A 557 24.59 50.91 31.31
CA VAL A 557 25.30 50.11 30.28
C VAL A 557 26.80 50.37 30.36
N VAL A 558 27.59 49.31 30.52
CA VAL A 558 29.06 49.37 30.65
C VAL A 558 29.71 48.55 29.54
N ARG A 559 30.75 49.10 28.91
CA ARG A 559 31.52 48.41 27.86
C ARG A 559 32.47 47.38 28.47
N VAL A 560 32.55 46.21 27.84
CA VAL A 560 33.38 45.09 28.31
C VAL A 560 34.85 45.40 28.04
N THR A 561 35.70 45.20 29.05
CA THR A 561 37.16 45.34 28.94
C THR A 561 37.84 44.00 29.16
N GLU A 562 39.12 43.92 28.79
CA GLU A 562 39.94 42.73 29.02
C GLU A 562 39.94 42.32 30.50
N GLY A 563 39.83 41.01 30.78
CA GLY A 563 39.85 40.46 32.13
C GLY A 563 38.59 40.71 32.97
N MET A 564 37.55 41.36 32.43
CA MET A 564 36.30 41.60 33.15
C MET A 564 35.54 40.28 33.39
N LYS A 565 35.15 40.04 34.65
CA LYS A 565 34.26 38.95 35.06
C LYS A 565 32.91 39.53 35.46
N ILE A 566 31.82 38.91 35.01
CA ILE A 566 30.48 39.46 35.19
C ILE A 566 29.55 38.47 35.88
N ASP A 567 28.52 39.00 36.54
CA ASP A 567 27.42 38.18 37.03
C ASP A 567 26.46 37.82 35.89
N ARG A 568 25.89 36.62 35.96
CA ARG A 568 24.93 36.12 34.99
C ARG A 568 23.69 37.00 34.93
N ALA A 569 23.28 37.58 36.07
CA ALA A 569 22.15 38.49 36.11
C ALA A 569 22.37 39.77 35.28
N ASP A 570 23.59 40.32 35.28
CA ASP A 570 23.97 41.48 34.44
C ASP A 570 23.98 41.11 32.95
N ALA A 571 24.47 39.91 32.60
CA ALA A 571 24.44 39.40 31.23
C ALA A 571 23.03 39.17 30.71
N GLU A 572 22.13 38.65 31.55
CA GLU A 572 20.74 38.40 31.18
C GLU A 572 19.93 39.70 31.04
N ARG A 573 20.20 40.70 31.88
CA ARG A 573 19.66 42.06 31.70
C ARG A 573 20.13 42.69 30.38
N ASP A 574 21.42 42.56 30.07
CA ASP A 574 21.97 43.08 28.82
C ASP A 574 21.37 42.37 27.60
N LEU A 575 21.24 41.05 27.66
CA LEU A 575 20.61 40.27 26.60
C LEU A 575 19.16 40.71 26.37
N ALA A 576 18.37 40.89 27.43
CA ALA A 576 16.98 41.34 27.30
C ALA A 576 16.89 42.73 26.63
N ARG A 577 17.73 43.68 27.05
CA ARG A 577 17.81 45.03 26.45
C ARG A 577 18.18 44.94 24.96
N ARG A 578 19.25 44.21 24.62
CA ARG A 578 19.71 44.07 23.23
C ARG A 578 18.71 43.31 22.36
N THR A 579 18.02 42.31 22.91
CA THR A 579 16.94 41.61 22.20
C THR A 579 15.86 42.60 21.76
N GLN A 580 15.47 43.54 22.62
CA GLN A 580 14.51 44.60 22.26
C GLN A 580 15.07 45.55 21.18
N GLU A 581 16.35 45.91 21.25
CA GLU A 581 17.00 46.74 20.23
C GLU A 581 17.01 46.08 18.85
N PHE A 582 17.34 44.78 18.79
CA PHE A 582 17.33 44.02 17.54
C PHE A 582 15.92 43.72 17.05
N ALA A 583 14.93 43.53 17.94
CA ALA A 583 13.53 43.45 17.56
C ALA A 583 13.07 44.76 16.91
N ASN A 584 13.47 45.92 17.47
CA ASN A 584 13.20 47.22 16.88
C ASN A 584 13.89 47.40 15.52
N THR A 585 15.12 46.92 15.36
CA THR A 585 15.83 46.93 14.08
C THR A 585 15.13 46.05 13.04
N ALA A 586 14.79 44.81 13.39
CA ALA A 586 14.07 43.89 12.52
C ALA A 586 12.70 44.48 12.10
N ARG A 587 11.96 45.08 13.05
CA ARG A 587 10.71 45.80 12.79
C ARG A 587 10.89 46.95 11.80
N ARG A 588 11.97 47.74 11.91
CA ARG A 588 12.27 48.81 10.94
C ARG A 588 12.61 48.24 9.57
N ASN A 589 13.37 47.14 9.49
CA ASN A 589 13.76 46.54 8.21
C ASN A 589 12.57 45.93 7.45
N VAL A 590 11.66 45.23 8.14
CA VAL A 590 10.47 44.63 7.48
C VAL A 590 9.29 45.58 7.35
N THR A 591 9.33 46.73 8.04
CA THR A 591 8.28 47.73 8.29
C THR A 591 7.32 47.38 9.46
N PRO A 592 6.85 48.38 10.23
CA PRO A 592 5.93 48.16 11.36
C PRO A 592 4.65 47.39 11.01
N ASP A 593 4.07 47.63 9.84
CA ASP A 593 2.80 47.01 9.42
C ASP A 593 2.96 45.51 9.12
N VAL A 594 4.07 45.15 8.49
CA VAL A 594 4.43 43.74 8.24
C VAL A 594 4.79 43.08 9.56
N TRP A 595 5.61 43.73 10.38
CA TRP A 595 6.05 43.19 11.68
C TRP A 595 4.86 42.81 12.56
N ASN A 596 3.88 43.69 12.71
CA ASN A 596 2.72 43.48 13.58
C ASN A 596 1.81 42.32 13.12
N LYS A 597 1.91 41.90 11.85
CA LYS A 597 1.14 40.78 11.29
C LYS A 597 1.90 39.45 11.28
N LEU A 598 3.19 39.46 11.61
CA LEU A 598 3.97 38.23 11.77
C LEU A 598 3.59 37.49 13.05
N THR A 599 3.70 36.17 13.02
CA THR A 599 3.53 35.34 14.22
C THR A 599 4.62 35.65 15.26
N PRO A 600 4.37 35.39 16.56
CA PRO A 600 5.40 35.55 17.59
C PRO A 600 6.68 34.78 17.27
N ASN A 601 6.55 33.57 16.70
CA ASN A 601 7.69 32.76 16.31
C ASN A 601 8.51 33.41 15.18
N ALA A 602 7.84 33.99 14.19
CA ALA A 602 8.50 34.68 13.09
C ALA A 602 9.20 35.97 13.55
N GLN A 603 8.55 36.74 14.43
CA GLN A 603 9.17 37.92 15.07
C GLN A 603 10.40 37.52 15.89
N ALA A 604 10.32 36.42 16.63
CA ALA A 604 11.43 35.92 17.44
C ALA A 604 12.62 35.45 16.58
N ALA A 605 12.35 34.69 15.52
CA ALA A 605 13.38 34.23 14.59
C ALA A 605 14.04 35.39 13.83
N LEU A 606 13.28 36.38 13.37
CA LEU A 606 13.83 37.59 12.74
C LEU A 606 14.66 38.45 13.70
N THR A 607 14.28 38.48 14.98
CA THR A 607 15.08 39.14 16.02
C THR A 607 16.42 38.41 16.22
N SER A 608 16.41 37.07 16.29
CA SER A 608 17.63 36.27 16.34
C SER A 608 18.49 36.44 15.08
N TYR A 609 17.86 36.50 13.91
CA TYR A 609 18.53 36.77 12.64
C TYR A 609 19.24 38.12 12.69
N ALA A 610 18.54 39.18 13.09
CA ALA A 610 19.09 40.53 13.18
C ALA A 610 20.18 40.67 14.25
N TYR A 611 20.10 39.93 15.36
CA TYR A 611 21.16 39.88 16.36
C TYR A 611 22.46 39.34 15.77
N ASN A 612 22.38 38.32 14.90
CA ASN A 612 23.53 37.72 14.24
C ASN A 612 24.09 38.54 13.08
N TYR A 613 23.22 39.12 12.25
CA TYR A 613 23.61 39.87 11.03
C TYR A 613 23.71 41.38 11.25
N GLY A 614 23.31 41.89 12.42
CA GLY A 614 23.15 43.32 12.70
C GLY A 614 21.88 43.94 12.10
N HIS A 615 21.25 43.28 11.12
CA HIS A 615 20.06 43.74 10.41
C HIS A 615 19.32 42.56 9.78
N VAL A 616 18.09 42.78 9.30
CA VAL A 616 17.41 41.83 8.40
C VAL A 616 17.74 42.21 6.96
N THR A 617 18.25 41.24 6.19
CA THR A 617 18.60 41.41 4.78
C THR A 617 17.37 41.67 3.91
N GLN A 618 17.54 42.34 2.77
CA GLN A 618 16.42 42.82 1.95
C GLN A 618 15.53 41.69 1.43
N ASP A 619 16.11 40.58 0.97
CA ASP A 619 15.40 39.37 0.52
C ASP A 619 14.55 38.73 1.63
N VAL A 620 15.08 38.67 2.85
CA VAL A 620 14.36 38.15 4.02
C VAL A 620 13.24 39.10 4.42
N ALA A 621 13.49 40.41 4.35
CA ALA A 621 12.46 41.42 4.62
C ALA A 621 11.33 41.37 3.59
N GLU A 622 11.63 41.22 2.30
CA GLU A 622 10.64 41.04 1.24
C GLU A 622 9.85 39.74 1.38
N ALA A 623 10.52 38.64 1.75
CA ALA A 623 9.86 37.38 2.05
C ALA A 623 8.91 37.47 3.25
N ALA A 624 9.26 38.25 4.28
CA ALA A 624 8.36 38.56 5.39
C ALA A 624 7.09 39.29 4.91
N ARG A 625 7.22 40.24 3.97
CA ARG A 625 6.07 40.96 3.41
C ARG A 625 5.15 40.01 2.64
N ARG A 626 5.71 39.16 1.78
CA ARG A 626 4.95 38.15 1.02
C ARG A 626 4.25 37.16 1.95
N SER A 627 4.93 36.70 3.00
CA SER A 627 4.38 35.75 3.97
C SER A 627 3.18 36.32 4.74
N VAL A 628 3.22 37.61 5.06
CA VAL A 628 2.09 38.31 5.69
C VAL A 628 0.92 38.50 4.72
N GLN A 629 1.17 38.74 3.44
CA GLN A 629 0.12 38.89 2.44
C GLN A 629 -0.56 37.56 2.10
N SER A 630 0.20 36.47 2.03
CA SER A 630 -0.30 35.13 1.69
C SER A 630 -0.83 34.37 2.90
N GLY A 631 -0.46 34.76 4.13
CA GLY A 631 -0.73 34.01 5.35
C GLY A 631 0.17 32.76 5.51
N ASN A 632 1.11 32.53 4.60
CA ASN A 632 1.99 31.36 4.59
C ASN A 632 3.42 31.76 4.96
N MET A 633 3.93 31.22 6.08
CA MET A 633 5.26 31.55 6.62
C MET A 633 6.41 30.78 5.96
N ASN A 634 6.13 29.89 4.99
CA ASN A 634 7.16 29.13 4.27
C ASN A 634 8.10 30.02 3.47
N ASP A 635 7.61 31.13 2.90
CA ASP A 635 8.46 32.04 2.13
C ASP A 635 9.52 32.70 3.02
N LEU A 636 9.11 33.17 4.21
CA LEU A 636 10.01 33.73 5.20
C LEU A 636 10.99 32.68 5.75
N ALA A 637 10.49 31.49 6.10
CA ALA A 637 11.33 30.40 6.57
C ALA A 637 12.39 29.99 5.54
N ASN A 638 12.01 29.89 4.26
CA ASN A 638 12.92 29.54 3.18
C ASN A 638 13.94 30.65 2.91
N ALA A 639 13.54 31.92 2.95
CA ALA A 639 14.47 33.04 2.81
C ALA A 639 15.55 33.02 3.92
N VAL A 640 15.15 32.73 5.17
CA VAL A 640 16.09 32.54 6.28
C VAL A 640 16.98 31.31 6.06
N ARG A 641 16.39 30.18 5.64
CA ARG A 641 17.09 28.92 5.38
C ARG A 641 18.12 29.04 4.25
N ASN A 642 17.82 29.79 3.20
CA ASN A 642 18.71 29.99 2.05
C ASN A 642 20.01 30.72 2.42
N ARG A 643 20.06 31.38 3.59
CA ARG A 643 21.28 31.98 4.13
C ARG A 643 22.20 30.97 4.83
N GLN A 644 21.88 29.67 4.77
CA GLN A 644 22.69 28.61 5.35
C GLN A 644 24.10 28.52 4.73
N THR A 645 24.26 28.90 3.46
CA THR A 645 25.55 28.86 2.75
C THR A 645 26.46 30.05 3.07
N ASN A 646 25.94 31.08 3.75
CA ASN A 646 26.73 32.24 4.16
C ASN A 646 27.88 31.82 5.08
N ASN A 647 29.01 32.54 4.99
CA ASN A 647 30.23 32.25 5.75
C ASN A 647 30.66 30.77 5.66
N ASN A 648 30.68 30.21 4.45
CA ASN A 648 31.06 28.81 4.18
C ASN A 648 30.26 27.77 4.99
N GLY A 649 28.97 28.04 5.28
CA GLY A 649 28.12 27.08 5.98
C GLY A 649 28.20 27.15 7.50
N VAL A 650 28.99 28.06 8.09
CA VAL A 650 29.15 28.17 9.55
C VAL A 650 27.81 28.38 10.26
N ASN A 651 26.92 29.17 9.65
CA ASN A 651 25.60 29.46 10.21
C ASN A 651 24.50 28.49 9.76
N ALA A 652 24.82 27.44 8.99
CA ALA A 652 23.83 26.56 8.37
C ALA A 652 22.87 25.96 9.38
N ARG A 653 23.40 25.41 10.49
CA ARG A 653 22.60 24.84 11.56
C ARG A 653 21.61 25.86 12.15
N ARG A 654 22.10 27.06 12.51
CA ARG A 654 21.27 28.12 13.10
C ARG A 654 20.18 28.60 12.13
N ARG A 655 20.50 28.78 10.84
CA ARG A 655 19.53 29.21 9.82
C ARG A 655 18.42 28.18 9.62
N ASN A 656 18.79 26.90 9.61
CA ASN A 656 17.81 25.83 9.51
C ASN A 656 16.91 25.74 10.76
N GLN A 657 17.49 25.89 11.97
CA GLN A 657 16.73 25.93 13.23
C GLN A 657 15.78 27.14 13.34
N GLU A 658 16.22 28.34 12.93
CA GLU A 658 15.37 29.53 12.89
C GLU A 658 14.24 29.39 11.85
N ALA A 659 14.53 28.78 10.70
CA ALA A 659 13.52 28.50 9.67
C ALA A 659 12.46 27.49 10.15
N ASP A 660 12.86 26.44 10.87
CA ASP A 660 11.92 25.49 11.48
C ASP A 660 11.08 26.17 12.58
N TYR A 661 11.70 27.05 13.37
CA TYR A 661 11.01 27.80 14.43
C TYR A 661 9.93 28.72 13.87
N ILE A 662 10.20 29.40 12.73
CA ILE A 662 9.21 30.21 12.00
C ILE A 662 7.95 29.40 11.64
N LEU A 663 8.14 28.12 11.30
CA LEU A 663 7.07 27.19 10.91
C LEU A 663 6.39 26.52 12.11
N GLY A 664 6.92 26.68 13.32
CA GLY A 664 6.41 26.02 14.53
C GLY A 664 6.69 24.51 14.57
N LEU A 665 7.79 24.07 13.95
CA LEU A 665 8.17 22.67 13.79
C LEU A 665 9.09 22.11 14.88
#